data_AF-A0A9W7DIU4-F1
#
_entry.id   AF-A0A9W7DIU4-F1
#
_cell.length_a   1.000
_cell.length_b   1.000
_cell.length_c   1.000
_cell.angle_alpha   90.00
_cell.angle_beta   90.00
_cell.angle_gamma   90.00
#
_symmetry.space_group_name_H-M   'P 1'
#
loop_
_entity.id
_entity.type
_entity.pdbx_description
1 polymer ?
#
loop_
_entity_poly.entity_id
_entity_poly.type
_entity_poly.pdbx_seq_one_letter_code
_entity_poly.pdbx_strand_id
1 'polypeptide(L)'
;MILPVSCLFLLKKIITFPSHIIVDFKDLSGDLNLAPDGYCGLTAYVYLRNSKKRLTETFAIKLGSDSDFVFDGMTTALFKNIPANEIDSGKIYLVTLITETVQLKLPGSRHGVSNLQSIRKGVCAGAVDISRIFSRREEHLNPEEPHEFSMKLYASFMSDETENTPFQLYPGINPLLAMSMTMANNGWGELIDRLISGSNKGIAINPRLDKFTVSIKELKNDSFVSDVQSDNVIDVVRTLFYDPAEPDYNRIYLKVVRATELVGVKNLTNRIGSSYRYQDFITIDVRSSSKDLMFVNGSNDLPQNNWRFVSTSPEEHINEVIQITGLPAIPSNENDFLFFDVYVNGIFYAEGKYPLRVFNQISDSDLNSKKPKKIDLFSQNATSAVGSIELSLEYVGKTYNVETYVEMVLNWRSLYEKNLMTNEKNLIVVLDKVRKTGVQTVVKFFPELISNLFDIYRLACDKHQLFTAYGTIEDEKFKPLAKTAFECIVHILDMVIARQASYKYMFDDLLRTPIPQIGNYLIADLDDYLGSFETTWNSTSRAICRVSVLVLSVAVCSVYDHNSFLESALQFSNTITTFLSSTEDKFVSDQLVLIDNLEVIVFSLRDICEDYQLVKFITSWCDAIGLKGMGSTDELSTNVLANKKKLKAHSLMIKKMMCLNRAVRSFLIESKSVAARELLISTALGCSFDVIFYPKIDLDVARLAFGVILACFETSFALLCQQHA
;
A
#
# COMPACT_ATOMS: atom_id res chain seq x y z
N MET A 1 10.14 -17.47 26.65
CA MET A 1 11.16 -16.55 26.12
C MET A 1 10.53 -15.18 26.04
N ILE A 2 10.89 -14.28 26.96
CA ILE A 2 10.41 -12.90 26.97
C ILE A 2 11.23 -12.19 25.89
N LEU A 3 10.59 -11.70 24.82
CA LEU A 3 11.22 -10.84 23.82
C LEU A 3 12.00 -9.72 24.53
N PRO A 4 13.20 -9.32 24.08
CA PRO A 4 13.79 -8.09 24.55
C PRO A 4 12.86 -6.94 24.16
N VAL A 5 12.13 -6.40 25.15
CA VAL A 5 11.28 -5.20 25.05
C VAL A 5 12.06 -4.03 24.41
N SER A 6 13.38 -4.10 24.54
CA SER A 6 14.41 -3.29 23.91
C SER A 6 14.16 -3.07 22.40
N CYS A 7 14.17 -4.13 21.56
CA CYS A 7 14.22 -3.98 20.09
C CYS A 7 12.96 -3.31 19.52
N LEU A 8 11.81 -3.52 20.16
CA LEU A 8 10.52 -2.92 19.80
C LEU A 8 10.46 -1.40 20.06
N PHE A 9 11.24 -0.87 21.00
CA PHE A 9 11.11 0.52 21.45
C PHE A 9 11.78 1.53 20.50
N LEU A 10 12.83 1.13 19.77
CA LEU A 10 13.49 1.97 18.76
C LEU A 10 12.85 1.86 17.37
N LEU A 11 12.31 0.68 17.02
CA LEU A 11 11.47 0.53 15.83
C LEU A 11 10.24 1.45 15.88
N LYS A 12 9.70 1.78 17.08
CA LYS A 12 8.62 2.78 17.26
C LYS A 12 8.91 4.17 16.71
N LYS A 13 10.17 4.64 16.63
CA LYS A 13 10.49 5.92 15.95
C LYS A 13 10.35 5.85 14.43
N ILE A 14 10.19 4.65 13.90
CA ILE A 14 10.24 4.31 12.48
C ILE A 14 8.86 3.76 11.99
N ILE A 15 7.92 3.49 12.91
CA ILE A 15 6.56 3.01 12.61
C ILE A 15 5.69 4.19 12.16
N THR A 16 5.33 4.21 10.89
CA THR A 16 4.17 4.98 10.43
C THR A 16 2.97 4.06 10.39
N PHE A 17 2.02 4.26 11.30
CA PHE A 17 0.73 3.57 11.25
C PHE A 17 -0.06 4.06 10.03
N PRO A 18 -0.92 3.20 9.45
CA PRO A 18 -1.85 3.65 8.43
C PRO A 18 -2.83 4.67 9.01
N SER A 19 -3.23 5.66 8.23
CA SER A 19 -4.20 6.67 8.68
C SER A 19 -5.62 6.13 8.54
N HIS A 20 -6.46 6.42 9.54
CA HIS A 20 -7.89 6.16 9.50
C HIS A 20 -8.65 7.48 9.57
N ILE A 21 -9.83 7.56 8.95
CA ILE A 21 -10.70 8.73 9.09
C ILE A 21 -12.12 8.30 9.46
N ILE A 22 -12.72 9.03 10.39
CA ILE A 22 -14.16 8.96 10.65
C ILE A 22 -14.83 10.07 9.85
N VAL A 23 -15.88 9.70 9.12
CA VAL A 23 -16.75 10.62 8.40
C VAL A 23 -18.14 10.54 9.00
N ASP A 24 -18.62 11.67 9.49
CA ASP A 24 -19.97 11.84 10.02
C ASP A 24 -20.80 12.70 9.05
N PHE A 25 -21.92 12.16 8.59
CA PHE A 25 -22.81 12.78 7.60
C PHE A 25 -23.83 13.65 8.32
N LYS A 26 -23.76 14.97 8.10
CA LYS A 26 -24.53 15.96 8.86
C LYS A 26 -25.87 16.30 8.22
N ASP A 27 -25.83 16.73 6.96
CA ASP A 27 -27.01 17.31 6.30
C ASP A 27 -26.92 17.23 4.77
N LEU A 28 -28.07 17.07 4.13
CA LEU A 28 -28.26 17.07 2.67
C LEU A 28 -29.33 18.10 2.32
N SER A 29 -28.95 19.14 1.57
CA SER A 29 -29.85 20.24 1.21
C SER A 29 -30.35 20.14 -0.23
N GLY A 30 -31.65 20.36 -0.44
CA GLY A 30 -32.27 20.44 -1.77
C GLY A 30 -33.80 20.56 -1.71
N ASP A 31 -34.47 20.48 -2.87
CA ASP A 31 -35.93 20.52 -3.00
C ASP A 31 -36.50 19.24 -3.65
N LEU A 32 -37.19 18.41 -2.87
CA LEU A 32 -37.79 17.16 -3.32
C LEU A 32 -39.07 17.33 -4.15
N ASN A 33 -39.64 18.54 -4.24
CA ASN A 33 -40.88 18.78 -4.99
C ASN A 33 -40.75 18.51 -6.50
N LEU A 34 -39.52 18.36 -7.00
CA LEU A 34 -39.21 18.06 -8.40
C LEU A 34 -38.95 16.56 -8.65
N ALA A 35 -39.36 15.67 -7.74
CA ALA A 35 -39.19 14.22 -7.89
C ALA A 35 -40.00 13.64 -9.08
N PRO A 36 -39.46 12.66 -9.82
CA PRO A 36 -40.14 12.05 -10.96
C PRO A 36 -41.28 11.13 -10.53
N ASP A 37 -42.23 10.90 -11.44
CA ASP A 37 -43.28 9.90 -11.26
C ASP A 37 -42.70 8.50 -10.99
N GLY A 38 -43.16 7.83 -9.94
CA GLY A 38 -42.67 6.52 -9.54
C GLY A 38 -41.40 6.53 -8.69
N TYR A 39 -41.01 7.70 -8.16
CA TYR A 39 -39.94 7.84 -7.17
C TYR A 39 -40.12 6.89 -5.98
N CYS A 40 -39.05 6.17 -5.63
CA CYS A 40 -39.03 5.14 -4.60
C CYS A 40 -37.74 5.21 -3.78
N GLY A 41 -37.39 6.43 -3.31
CA GLY A 41 -36.25 6.67 -2.42
C GLY A 41 -34.93 7.00 -3.12
N LEU A 42 -33.99 7.54 -2.34
CA LEU A 42 -32.64 7.91 -2.75
C LEU A 42 -31.59 7.08 -1.98
N THR A 43 -30.47 6.82 -2.65
CA THR A 43 -29.29 6.25 -2.00
C THR A 43 -28.07 7.11 -2.34
N ALA A 44 -27.35 7.56 -1.32
CA ALA A 44 -26.08 8.24 -1.46
C ALA A 44 -24.93 7.26 -1.19
N TYR A 45 -24.08 7.04 -2.20
CA TYR A 45 -22.89 6.22 -2.13
C TYR A 45 -21.66 7.10 -1.92
N VAL A 46 -20.94 6.89 -0.83
CA VAL A 46 -19.78 7.69 -0.43
C VAL A 46 -18.51 6.86 -0.45
N TYR A 47 -17.42 7.37 -1.04
CA TYR A 47 -16.12 6.67 -1.05
C TYR A 47 -14.94 7.63 -1.19
N LEU A 48 -13.74 7.12 -0.94
CA LEU A 48 -12.48 7.85 -1.15
C LEU A 48 -11.85 7.48 -2.50
N ARG A 49 -11.31 8.49 -3.18
CA ARG A 49 -10.51 8.30 -4.40
C ARG A 49 -9.38 9.32 -4.50
N ASN A 50 -8.36 9.00 -5.29
CA ASN A 50 -7.41 9.99 -5.80
C ASN A 50 -7.82 10.43 -7.22
N SER A 51 -6.98 11.21 -7.90
CA SER A 51 -7.28 11.67 -9.26
C SER A 51 -7.27 10.54 -10.31
N LYS A 52 -6.65 9.39 -10.03
CA LYS A 52 -6.45 8.28 -10.97
C LYS A 52 -7.36 7.08 -10.72
N LYS A 53 -7.60 6.73 -9.45
CA LYS A 53 -8.28 5.50 -9.04
C LYS A 53 -9.06 5.69 -7.75
N ARG A 54 -10.04 4.80 -7.55
CA ARG A 54 -10.79 4.64 -6.31
C ARG A 54 -9.93 3.96 -5.25
N LEU A 55 -10.05 4.37 -3.99
CA LEU A 55 -9.24 3.86 -2.87
C LEU A 55 -10.04 2.92 -1.96
N THR A 56 -11.34 3.15 -1.76
CA THR A 56 -12.17 2.42 -0.80
C THR A 56 -13.47 1.89 -1.41
N GLU A 57 -14.08 0.91 -0.73
CA GLU A 57 -15.46 0.49 -0.95
C GLU A 57 -16.43 1.69 -0.72
N THR A 58 -17.70 1.55 -1.12
CA THR A 58 -18.68 2.63 -0.89
C THR A 58 -19.34 2.42 0.46
N PHE A 59 -19.78 3.51 1.06
CA PHE A 59 -20.73 3.51 2.15
C PHE A 59 -22.08 3.99 1.60
N ALA A 60 -23.14 3.23 1.81
CA ALA A 60 -24.46 3.52 1.28
C ALA A 60 -25.35 4.14 2.36
N ILE A 61 -25.85 5.34 2.12
CA ILE A 61 -26.80 6.03 2.99
C ILE A 61 -28.15 6.02 2.28
N LYS A 62 -29.15 5.39 2.89
CA LYS A 62 -30.50 5.34 2.33
C LYS A 62 -31.31 6.50 2.88
N LEU A 63 -32.05 7.14 1.99
CA LEU A 63 -33.01 8.19 2.30
C LEU A 63 -34.39 7.64 1.91
N GLY A 64 -35.32 7.69 2.86
CA GLY A 64 -36.67 7.19 2.68
C GLY A 64 -37.41 7.83 1.50
N SER A 65 -38.59 7.27 1.20
CA SER A 65 -39.49 7.83 0.19
C SER A 65 -40.27 9.07 0.67
N ASP A 66 -40.13 9.43 1.94
CA ASP A 66 -40.87 10.52 2.58
C ASP A 66 -40.29 11.90 2.19
N SER A 67 -41.06 12.97 2.43
CA SER A 67 -40.78 14.32 1.92
C SER A 67 -39.57 15.04 2.56
N ASP A 68 -38.96 14.45 3.58
CA ASP A 68 -37.86 15.06 4.32
C ASP A 68 -36.57 14.25 4.11
N PHE A 69 -35.43 14.92 3.92
CA PHE A 69 -34.10 14.31 3.82
C PHE A 69 -33.62 13.78 5.18
N VAL A 70 -34.36 12.85 5.78
CA VAL A 70 -33.95 12.15 6.98
C VAL A 70 -33.13 10.93 6.57
N PHE A 71 -31.92 10.82 7.10
CA PHE A 71 -31.09 9.64 6.88
C PHE A 71 -31.67 8.44 7.61
N ASP A 72 -31.89 7.34 6.89
CA ASP A 72 -32.29 6.07 7.48
C ASP A 72 -31.03 5.27 7.88
N GLY A 73 -30.86 5.03 9.18
CA GLY A 73 -29.77 4.20 9.72
C GLY A 73 -28.53 4.97 10.17
N MET A 74 -27.35 4.34 10.08
CA MET A 74 -26.09 4.93 10.54
C MET A 74 -25.61 6.05 9.61
N THR A 75 -25.26 7.19 10.21
CA THR A 75 -24.72 8.37 9.51
C THR A 75 -23.21 8.54 9.72
N THR A 76 -22.52 7.54 10.26
CA THR A 76 -21.09 7.62 10.52
C THR A 76 -20.38 6.41 9.95
N ALA A 77 -19.31 6.66 9.21
CA ALA A 77 -18.49 5.62 8.58
C ALA A 77 -17.02 5.78 8.95
N LEU A 78 -16.36 4.67 9.29
CA LEU A 78 -14.93 4.61 9.55
C LEU A 78 -14.20 4.07 8.31
N PHE A 79 -13.45 4.94 7.63
CA PHE A 79 -12.55 4.54 6.55
C PHE A 79 -11.20 4.14 7.14
N LYS A 80 -10.90 2.85 7.10
CA LYS A 80 -9.72 2.26 7.76
C LYS A 80 -8.56 2.08 6.79
N ASN A 81 -7.35 2.05 7.33
CA ASN A 81 -6.13 1.56 6.68
C ASN A 81 -5.76 2.26 5.36
N ILE A 82 -5.95 3.59 5.28
CA ILE A 82 -5.61 4.35 4.06
C ILE A 82 -4.08 4.33 3.88
N PRO A 83 -3.55 3.82 2.75
CA PRO A 83 -2.12 3.66 2.57
C PRO A 83 -1.38 5.01 2.55
N ALA A 84 -0.31 5.11 3.33
CA ALA A 84 0.55 6.31 3.38
C ALA A 84 1.02 6.79 2.00
N ASN A 85 1.39 5.86 1.11
CA ASN A 85 1.83 6.19 -0.25
C ASN A 85 0.74 6.88 -1.07
N GLU A 86 -0.54 6.56 -0.85
CA GLU A 86 -1.65 7.21 -1.54
C GLU A 86 -1.90 8.62 -0.97
N ILE A 87 -1.68 8.82 0.32
CA ILE A 87 -1.76 10.12 1.01
C ILE A 87 -0.65 11.07 0.54
N ASP A 88 0.57 10.54 0.41
CA ASP A 88 1.77 11.33 0.10
C ASP A 88 1.86 11.65 -1.41
N SER A 89 1.34 10.78 -2.29
CA SER A 89 1.54 10.89 -3.75
C SER A 89 0.59 11.84 -4.48
N GLY A 90 -0.55 12.22 -3.90
CA GLY A 90 -1.53 13.06 -4.59
C GLY A 90 -2.76 13.39 -3.75
N LYS A 91 -3.63 14.26 -4.27
CA LYS A 91 -4.85 14.67 -3.56
C LYS A 91 -5.82 13.51 -3.36
N ILE A 92 -6.37 13.43 -2.15
CA ILE A 92 -7.46 12.53 -1.78
C ILE A 92 -8.78 13.31 -1.76
N TYR A 93 -9.79 12.75 -2.43
CA TYR A 93 -11.12 13.30 -2.52
C TYR A 93 -12.12 12.37 -1.83
N LEU A 94 -13.03 12.96 -1.05
CA LEU A 94 -14.27 12.31 -0.65
C LEU A 94 -15.29 12.54 -1.76
N VAL A 95 -15.92 11.47 -2.23
CA VAL A 95 -16.87 11.49 -3.35
C VAL A 95 -18.20 10.98 -2.89
N THR A 96 -19.27 11.63 -3.36
CA THR A 96 -20.65 11.22 -3.16
C THR A 96 -21.34 11.06 -4.51
N LEU A 97 -21.99 9.91 -4.71
CA LEU A 97 -22.87 9.63 -5.85
C LEU A 97 -24.28 9.40 -5.33
N ILE A 98 -25.26 10.17 -5.79
CA ILE A 98 -26.66 10.02 -5.38
C ILE A 98 -27.45 9.42 -6.52
N THR A 99 -28.12 8.31 -6.23
CA THR A 99 -28.98 7.57 -7.17
C THR A 99 -30.39 7.45 -6.62
N GLU A 100 -31.39 7.43 -7.51
CA GLU A 100 -32.80 7.21 -7.16
C GLU A 100 -33.30 5.89 -7.74
N THR A 101 -34.27 5.27 -7.08
CA THR A 101 -35.02 4.13 -7.64
C THR A 101 -36.33 4.63 -8.22
N VAL A 102 -36.62 4.29 -9.48
CA VAL A 102 -37.85 4.67 -10.18
C VAL A 102 -38.62 3.42 -10.59
N GLN A 103 -39.88 3.32 -10.18
CA GLN A 103 -40.78 2.23 -10.58
C GLN A 103 -41.33 2.47 -11.99
N LEU A 104 -41.24 1.44 -12.85
CA LEU A 104 -41.71 1.51 -14.22
C LEU A 104 -43.16 1.01 -14.33
N LYS A 105 -44.00 1.77 -15.04
CA LYS A 105 -45.37 1.36 -15.39
C LYS A 105 -45.36 0.62 -16.74
N LEU A 106 -44.98 -0.67 -16.74
CA LEU A 106 -44.96 -1.50 -17.96
C LEU A 106 -46.24 -2.33 -18.11
N PRO A 107 -46.78 -2.50 -19.35
CA PRO A 107 -47.87 -3.43 -19.60
C PRO A 107 -47.41 -4.88 -19.32
N GLY A 108 -48.30 -5.68 -18.74
CA GLY A 108 -48.00 -7.02 -18.21
C GLY A 108 -47.20 -7.92 -19.15
N SER A 109 -46.32 -8.74 -18.57
CA SER A 109 -45.39 -9.65 -19.28
C SER A 109 -46.14 -10.47 -20.34
N ARG A 110 -45.75 -10.30 -21.60
CA ARG A 110 -46.09 -11.23 -22.67
C ARG A 110 -44.86 -12.09 -22.91
N HIS A 111 -45.04 -13.42 -22.85
CA HIS A 111 -44.07 -14.45 -23.23
C HIS A 111 -42.90 -14.74 -22.28
N GLY A 112 -43.16 -14.98 -20.98
CA GLY A 112 -42.22 -15.74 -20.12
C GLY A 112 -40.87 -15.07 -19.81
N VAL A 113 -40.61 -13.86 -20.32
CA VAL A 113 -39.45 -13.03 -20.00
C VAL A 113 -39.91 -11.95 -19.01
N SER A 114 -39.26 -11.88 -17.86
CA SER A 114 -39.58 -10.91 -16.81
C SER A 114 -39.03 -9.54 -17.18
N ASN A 115 -39.92 -8.58 -17.48
CA ASN A 115 -39.57 -7.17 -17.61
C ASN A 115 -39.15 -6.60 -16.24
N LEU A 116 -38.33 -5.54 -16.25
CA LEU A 116 -37.94 -4.85 -15.02
C LEU A 116 -39.10 -4.03 -14.45
N GLN A 117 -39.34 -4.17 -13.15
CA GLN A 117 -40.33 -3.37 -12.42
C GLN A 117 -39.79 -2.01 -11.97
N SER A 118 -38.46 -1.86 -11.87
CA SER A 118 -37.80 -0.62 -11.44
C SER A 118 -36.41 -0.46 -12.05
N ILE A 119 -35.98 0.80 -12.17
CA ILE A 119 -34.64 1.18 -12.63
C ILE A 119 -33.93 2.02 -11.57
N ARG A 120 -32.60 2.03 -11.58
CA ARG A 120 -31.79 2.91 -10.72
C ARG A 120 -31.19 4.01 -11.57
N LYS A 121 -31.45 5.27 -11.25
CA LYS A 121 -31.01 6.42 -12.06
C LYS A 121 -30.06 7.32 -11.28
N GLY A 122 -29.01 7.83 -11.93
CA GLY A 122 -28.12 8.83 -11.35
C GLY A 122 -28.79 10.20 -11.24
N VAL A 123 -28.71 10.85 -10.07
CA VAL A 123 -29.33 12.15 -9.79
C VAL A 123 -28.30 13.27 -9.76
N CYS A 124 -27.29 13.13 -8.89
CA CYS A 124 -26.21 14.08 -8.77
C CYS A 124 -24.97 13.43 -8.15
N ALA A 125 -23.83 14.12 -8.28
CA ALA A 125 -22.55 13.67 -7.77
C ALA A 125 -21.72 14.87 -7.29
N GLY A 126 -20.83 14.63 -6.32
CA GLY A 126 -19.92 15.65 -5.80
C GLY A 126 -18.58 15.07 -5.39
N ALA A 127 -17.57 15.94 -5.34
CA ALA A 127 -16.24 15.61 -4.85
C ALA A 127 -15.67 16.78 -4.03
N VAL A 128 -15.03 16.50 -2.90
CA VAL A 128 -14.35 17.51 -2.07
C VAL A 128 -12.94 17.04 -1.71
N ASP A 129 -11.96 17.96 -1.77
CA ASP A 129 -10.56 17.68 -1.41
C ASP A 129 -10.41 17.64 0.11
N ILE A 130 -10.13 16.46 0.65
CA ILE A 130 -9.97 16.22 2.09
C ILE A 130 -8.51 16.04 2.49
N SER A 131 -7.59 16.37 1.58
CA SER A 131 -6.16 16.05 1.76
C SER A 131 -5.53 16.72 2.98
N ARG A 132 -6.08 17.88 3.41
CA ARG A 132 -5.60 18.63 4.58
C ARG A 132 -5.95 17.95 5.91
N ILE A 133 -6.80 16.93 5.92
CA ILE A 133 -7.13 16.18 7.15
C ILE A 133 -5.95 15.32 7.59
N PHE A 134 -5.16 14.83 6.64
CA PHE A 134 -4.06 13.92 6.93
C PHE A 134 -2.86 14.68 7.48
N SER A 135 -2.53 14.41 8.73
CA SER A 135 -1.41 15.04 9.44
C SER A 135 -0.02 14.79 8.87
N ARG A 136 0.11 13.85 7.93
CA ARG A 136 1.34 13.63 7.16
C ARG A 136 1.70 14.80 6.24
N ARG A 137 0.77 15.72 5.97
CA ARG A 137 1.01 16.88 5.11
C ARG A 137 1.49 18.09 5.90
N GLU A 138 2.36 18.89 5.28
CA GLU A 138 2.90 20.11 5.87
C GLU A 138 1.80 21.14 6.22
N GLU A 139 0.72 21.20 5.43
CA GLU A 139 -0.46 22.07 5.66
C GLU A 139 -1.68 21.30 6.19
N HIS A 140 -1.49 20.43 7.19
CA HIS A 140 -2.60 19.68 7.77
C HIS A 140 -3.42 20.51 8.77
N LEU A 141 -4.70 20.18 8.87
CA LEU A 141 -5.61 20.66 9.89
C LEU A 141 -5.34 19.94 11.21
N ASN A 142 -5.75 20.55 12.32
CA ASN A 142 -5.56 19.96 13.65
C ASN A 142 -6.21 18.56 13.73
N PRO A 143 -5.44 17.48 13.95
CA PRO A 143 -5.96 16.11 13.89
C PRO A 143 -6.86 15.75 15.08
N GLU A 144 -6.83 16.54 16.16
CA GLU A 144 -7.63 16.29 17.36
C GLU A 144 -9.09 16.75 17.23
N GLU A 145 -9.37 17.62 16.24
CA GLU A 145 -10.69 18.23 16.04
C GLU A 145 -11.37 17.69 14.78
N PRO A 146 -12.71 17.51 14.81
CA PRO A 146 -13.48 17.25 13.60
C PRO A 146 -13.58 18.52 12.74
N HIS A 147 -13.46 18.38 11.43
CA HIS A 147 -13.53 19.49 10.46
C HIS A 147 -14.71 19.31 9.52
N GLU A 148 -15.48 20.37 9.31
CA GLU A 148 -16.63 20.36 8.40
C GLU A 148 -16.22 20.66 6.95
N PHE A 149 -16.75 19.85 6.03
CA PHE A 149 -16.60 19.98 4.59
C PHE A 149 -17.97 20.09 3.93
N SER A 150 -18.09 21.05 3.02
CA SER A 150 -19.29 21.30 2.23
C SER A 150 -19.04 20.87 0.79
N MET A 151 -19.65 19.77 0.37
CA MET A 151 -19.58 19.27 -0.99
C MET A 151 -20.74 19.84 -1.83
N LYS A 152 -20.42 20.44 -2.98
CA LYS A 152 -21.43 20.83 -3.98
C LYS A 152 -21.77 19.65 -4.87
N LEU A 153 -23.06 19.49 -5.16
CA LEU A 153 -23.60 18.41 -5.97
C LEU A 153 -23.97 18.90 -7.36
N TYR A 154 -23.69 18.08 -8.36
CA TYR A 154 -23.94 18.40 -9.77
C TYR A 154 -24.54 17.21 -10.52
N ALA A 155 -25.37 17.45 -11.51
CA ALA A 155 -25.88 16.45 -12.44
C ALA A 155 -25.06 16.38 -13.73
N SER A 156 -25.09 15.22 -14.37
CA SER A 156 -24.56 15.01 -15.72
C SER A 156 -25.66 15.25 -16.75
N PHE A 157 -25.31 15.88 -17.88
CA PHE A 157 -26.16 15.91 -19.07
C PHE A 157 -25.31 15.74 -20.33
N MET A 158 -25.89 15.12 -21.35
CA MET A 158 -25.29 14.98 -22.68
C MET A 158 -25.87 16.06 -23.60
N SER A 159 -25.00 16.85 -24.23
CA SER A 159 -25.39 17.83 -25.25
C SER A 159 -25.27 17.23 -26.64
N ASP A 160 -26.23 17.54 -27.53
CA ASP A 160 -26.23 17.10 -28.93
C ASP A 160 -25.15 17.77 -29.79
N GLU A 161 -24.64 18.91 -29.35
CA GLU A 161 -23.57 19.59 -30.07
C GLU A 161 -22.24 18.88 -29.85
N THR A 162 -21.63 18.50 -30.96
CA THR A 162 -20.27 17.97 -31.08
C THR A 162 -19.24 18.96 -30.53
N GLU A 163 -19.17 19.16 -29.21
CA GLU A 163 -18.05 19.83 -28.51
C GLU A 163 -16.79 18.93 -28.43
N ASN A 164 -16.70 17.93 -29.31
CA ASN A 164 -15.53 17.10 -29.52
C ASN A 164 -14.57 17.72 -30.55
N THR A 165 -14.49 19.05 -30.66
CA THR A 165 -13.37 19.67 -31.35
C THR A 165 -12.12 19.48 -30.49
N PRO A 166 -11.10 18.72 -30.93
CA PRO A 166 -9.89 18.53 -30.16
C PRO A 166 -9.19 19.89 -29.99
N PHE A 167 -9.16 20.40 -28.76
CA PHE A 167 -8.43 21.61 -28.45
C PHE A 167 -6.93 21.36 -28.68
N GLN A 168 -6.29 22.13 -29.58
CA GLN A 168 -4.84 22.03 -29.78
C GLN A 168 -4.12 22.57 -28.55
N LEU A 169 -3.41 21.70 -27.84
CA LEU A 169 -2.57 22.06 -26.71
C LEU A 169 -1.33 22.81 -27.22
N TYR A 170 -1.11 24.03 -26.75
CA TYR A 170 0.15 24.75 -26.96
C TYR A 170 1.16 24.36 -25.87
N PRO A 171 2.46 24.23 -26.20
CA PRO A 171 3.49 23.95 -25.20
C PRO A 171 3.56 25.09 -24.16
N GLY A 172 3.42 24.76 -22.87
CA GLY A 172 3.46 25.71 -21.75
C GLY A 172 2.17 25.84 -20.92
N ILE A 173 1.06 25.18 -21.33
CA ILE A 173 -0.20 25.18 -20.58
C ILE A 173 -0.09 24.33 -19.31
N ASN A 174 -0.71 24.78 -18.21
CA ASN A 174 -0.80 24.03 -16.96
C ASN A 174 -1.47 22.66 -17.23
N PRO A 175 -0.88 21.52 -16.79
CA PRO A 175 -1.40 20.18 -17.06
C PRO A 175 -2.85 19.97 -16.58
N LEU A 176 -3.28 20.63 -15.50
CA LEU A 176 -4.65 20.53 -14.99
C LEU A 176 -5.65 21.26 -15.91
N LEU A 177 -5.26 22.43 -16.43
CA LEU A 177 -6.04 23.17 -17.41
C LEU A 177 -6.11 22.40 -18.74
N ALA A 178 -4.98 21.86 -19.21
CA ALA A 178 -4.93 21.01 -20.39
C ALA A 178 -5.87 19.80 -20.26
N MET A 179 -5.89 19.14 -19.10
CA MET A 179 -6.78 18.00 -18.82
C MET A 179 -8.26 18.42 -18.83
N SER A 180 -8.62 19.51 -18.17
CA SER A 180 -10.00 20.03 -18.13
C SER A 180 -10.58 20.35 -19.51
N MET A 181 -9.74 20.86 -20.43
CA MET A 181 -10.14 21.29 -21.77
C MET A 181 -10.24 20.12 -22.76
N THR A 182 -9.46 19.06 -22.54
CA THR A 182 -9.38 17.86 -23.39
C THR A 182 -10.33 16.74 -22.99
N MET A 183 -10.93 16.81 -21.78
CA MET A 183 -11.94 15.83 -21.38
C MET A 183 -13.18 15.88 -22.28
N ALA A 184 -13.65 14.70 -22.66
CA ALA A 184 -14.88 14.48 -23.41
C ALA A 184 -16.07 14.36 -22.46
N ASN A 185 -17.27 14.65 -22.95
CA ASN A 185 -18.50 14.39 -22.20
C ASN A 185 -18.96 12.94 -22.42
N ASN A 186 -18.49 12.01 -21.58
CA ASN A 186 -18.93 10.61 -21.57
C ASN A 186 -20.09 10.33 -20.59
N GLY A 187 -20.81 11.39 -20.17
CA GLY A 187 -21.94 11.33 -19.24
C GLY A 187 -21.62 10.92 -17.80
N TRP A 188 -22.55 10.21 -17.15
CA TRP A 188 -22.65 9.93 -15.71
C TRP A 188 -21.39 9.28 -15.14
N GLY A 189 -20.89 8.22 -15.78
CA GLY A 189 -19.78 7.43 -15.28
C GLY A 189 -18.44 8.18 -15.22
N GLU A 190 -18.32 9.34 -15.86
CA GLU A 190 -17.12 10.19 -15.80
C GLU A 190 -17.41 11.56 -15.18
N LEU A 191 -18.60 11.77 -14.60
CA LEU A 191 -18.98 13.04 -13.98
C LEU A 191 -17.98 13.44 -12.88
N ILE A 192 -17.59 12.51 -12.01
CA ILE A 192 -16.60 12.77 -10.94
C ILE A 192 -15.22 13.12 -11.52
N ASP A 193 -14.81 12.49 -12.62
CA ASP A 193 -13.52 12.78 -13.27
C ASP A 193 -13.51 14.21 -13.83
N ARG A 194 -14.63 14.65 -14.39
CA ARG A 194 -14.82 16.03 -14.85
C ARG A 194 -14.84 17.03 -13.69
N LEU A 195 -15.50 16.71 -12.58
CA LEU A 195 -15.51 17.57 -11.38
C LEU A 195 -14.11 17.73 -10.76
N ILE A 196 -13.36 16.64 -10.62
CA ILE A 196 -12.01 16.66 -10.07
C ILE A 196 -11.03 17.40 -11.01
N SER A 197 -11.19 17.26 -12.32
CA SER A 197 -10.37 17.99 -13.30
C SER A 197 -10.77 19.46 -13.47
N GLY A 198 -11.91 19.88 -12.92
CA GLY A 198 -12.43 21.24 -13.07
C GLY A 198 -13.00 21.54 -14.45
N SER A 199 -13.37 20.51 -15.22
CA SER A 199 -14.10 20.69 -16.48
C SER A 199 -15.53 21.15 -16.20
N ASN A 200 -16.11 21.95 -17.10
CA ASN A 200 -17.50 22.40 -17.06
C ASN A 200 -18.39 21.69 -18.09
N LYS A 201 -17.82 20.81 -18.92
CA LYS A 201 -18.55 20.12 -19.99
C LYS A 201 -19.55 19.11 -19.42
N GLY A 202 -20.81 19.21 -19.82
CA GLY A 202 -21.85 18.26 -19.42
C GLY A 202 -22.12 18.21 -17.91
N ILE A 203 -21.93 19.34 -17.21
CA ILE A 203 -22.16 19.50 -15.77
C ILE A 203 -23.25 20.56 -15.56
N ALA A 204 -24.33 20.17 -14.90
CA ALA A 204 -25.43 21.07 -14.54
C ALA A 204 -25.67 21.08 -13.03
N ILE A 205 -26.26 22.15 -12.53
CA ILE A 205 -26.77 22.21 -11.16
C ILE A 205 -28.13 21.52 -11.15
N ASN A 206 -28.35 20.59 -10.22
CA ASN A 206 -29.63 19.93 -10.05
C ASN A 206 -30.34 20.55 -8.83
N PRO A 207 -31.39 21.36 -9.02
CA PRO A 207 -32.05 22.06 -7.91
C PRO A 207 -32.68 21.11 -6.88
N ARG A 208 -32.81 19.82 -7.20
CA ARG A 208 -33.28 18.81 -6.24
C ARG A 208 -32.30 18.56 -5.12
N LEU A 209 -31.00 18.74 -5.35
CA LEU A 209 -29.92 18.38 -4.45
C LEU A 209 -28.70 19.26 -4.73
N ASP A 210 -28.43 20.20 -3.84
CA ASP A 210 -27.44 21.25 -4.07
C ASP A 210 -26.12 21.01 -3.32
N LYS A 211 -26.22 20.57 -2.07
CA LYS A 211 -25.07 20.50 -1.16
C LYS A 211 -25.22 19.36 -0.16
N PHE A 212 -24.08 18.74 0.14
CA PHE A 212 -23.94 17.71 1.14
C PHE A 212 -22.85 18.10 2.14
N THR A 213 -23.19 18.12 3.43
CA THR A 213 -22.30 18.56 4.51
C THR A 213 -21.84 17.37 5.33
N VAL A 214 -20.54 17.26 5.53
CA VAL A 214 -19.90 16.16 6.26
C VAL A 214 -18.88 16.70 7.25
N SER A 215 -18.68 16.00 8.36
CA SER A 215 -17.66 16.28 9.37
C SER A 215 -16.65 15.13 9.38
N ILE A 216 -15.36 15.45 9.31
CA ILE A 216 -14.32 14.43 9.14
C ILE A 216 -13.21 14.62 10.17
N LYS A 217 -12.73 13.52 10.75
CA LYS A 217 -11.64 13.50 11.74
C LYS A 217 -10.63 12.38 11.43
N GLU A 218 -9.33 12.69 11.52
CA GLU A 218 -8.26 11.67 11.44
C GLU A 218 -8.11 10.95 12.78
N LEU A 219 -7.96 9.62 12.74
CA LEU A 219 -7.61 8.81 13.90
C LEU A 219 -6.23 8.19 13.71
N LYS A 220 -5.35 8.40 14.69
CA LYS A 220 -3.98 7.87 14.70
C LYS A 220 -3.78 6.64 15.60
N ASN A 221 -4.67 6.43 16.56
CA ASN A 221 -4.52 5.35 17.55
C ASN A 221 -5.36 4.13 17.16
N ASP A 222 -4.68 3.03 16.84
CA ASP A 222 -5.30 1.73 16.53
C ASP A 222 -6.12 1.17 17.70
N SER A 223 -5.77 1.50 18.95
CA SER A 223 -6.54 1.09 20.14
C SER A 223 -7.96 1.66 20.14
N PHE A 224 -8.12 2.91 19.68
CA PHE A 224 -9.45 3.52 19.55
C PHE A 224 -10.23 2.86 18.40
N VAL A 225 -9.54 2.45 17.34
CA VAL A 225 -10.16 1.75 16.21
C VAL A 225 -10.67 0.37 16.62
N SER A 226 -9.94 -0.37 17.46
CA SER A 226 -10.41 -1.66 17.98
C SER A 226 -11.64 -1.52 18.90
N ASP A 227 -11.67 -0.48 19.74
CA ASP A 227 -12.80 -0.23 20.65
C ASP A 227 -14.06 0.19 19.86
N VAL A 228 -13.90 1.01 18.82
CA VAL A 228 -15.01 1.39 17.91
C VAL A 228 -15.58 0.18 17.17
N GLN A 229 -14.75 -0.80 16.82
CA GLN A 229 -15.20 -2.03 16.16
C GLN A 229 -16.00 -2.96 17.07
N SER A 230 -15.73 -2.98 18.38
CA SER A 230 -16.47 -3.84 19.31
C SER A 230 -17.91 -3.40 19.57
N ASP A 231 -18.20 -2.11 19.39
CA ASP A 231 -19.51 -1.55 19.73
C ASP A 231 -20.55 -1.65 18.59
N ASN A 232 -20.16 -2.05 17.37
CA ASN A 232 -21.04 -2.14 16.18
C ASN A 232 -21.88 -0.87 15.88
N VAL A 233 -21.49 0.31 16.40
CA VAL A 233 -22.21 1.58 16.18
C VAL A 233 -21.75 2.30 14.91
N ILE A 234 -20.57 1.96 14.39
CA ILE A 234 -19.97 2.61 13.23
C ILE A 234 -19.59 1.54 12.20
N ASP A 235 -20.07 1.71 10.98
CA ASP A 235 -19.74 0.83 9.86
C ASP A 235 -18.31 1.10 9.36
N VAL A 236 -17.59 0.02 9.09
CA VAL A 236 -16.20 0.07 8.61
C VAL A 236 -16.17 -0.04 7.10
N VAL A 237 -15.56 0.95 6.45
CA VAL A 237 -15.34 0.98 5.00
C VAL A 237 -13.90 0.56 4.70
N ARG A 238 -13.77 -0.51 3.92
CA ARG A 238 -12.48 -1.13 3.61
C ARG A 238 -11.81 -0.46 2.41
N THR A 239 -10.50 -0.64 2.31
CA THR A 239 -9.77 -0.29 1.08
C THR A 239 -10.04 -1.30 -0.02
N LEU A 240 -10.00 -0.84 -1.28
CA LEU A 240 -10.06 -1.74 -2.45
C LEU A 240 -8.76 -2.52 -2.67
N PHE A 241 -7.68 -2.14 -2.00
CA PHE A 241 -6.39 -2.81 -2.09
C PHE A 241 -6.32 -3.98 -1.12
N TYR A 242 -5.38 -4.88 -1.38
CA TYR A 242 -5.04 -5.91 -0.41
C TYR A 242 -4.46 -5.24 0.85
N ASP A 243 -5.16 -5.42 1.97
CA ASP A 243 -4.69 -4.98 3.28
C ASP A 243 -4.41 -6.19 4.17
N PRO A 244 -3.14 -6.48 4.48
CA PRO A 244 -2.71 -7.55 5.38
C PRO A 244 -3.27 -7.48 6.80
N ALA A 245 -3.81 -6.35 7.24
CA ALA A 245 -4.38 -6.19 8.57
C ALA A 245 -5.86 -6.63 8.66
N GLU A 246 -6.53 -6.94 7.55
CA GLU A 246 -7.96 -7.30 7.52
C GLU A 246 -8.19 -8.82 7.44
N PRO A 247 -9.02 -9.46 8.28
CA PRO A 247 -9.14 -10.92 8.33
C PRO A 247 -9.80 -11.59 7.10
N ASP A 248 -10.50 -10.83 6.24
CA ASP A 248 -11.18 -11.33 5.04
C ASP A 248 -10.66 -10.67 3.76
N TYR A 249 -9.80 -11.40 3.06
CA TYR A 249 -9.06 -10.87 1.93
C TYR A 249 -9.68 -11.20 0.58
N ASN A 250 -10.58 -12.19 0.46
CA ASN A 250 -10.99 -12.75 -0.82
C ASN A 250 -12.18 -12.00 -1.42
N ARG A 251 -11.89 -10.98 -2.22
CA ARG A 251 -12.86 -10.06 -2.79
C ARG A 251 -12.68 -9.97 -4.30
N ILE A 252 -13.78 -9.97 -5.03
CA ILE A 252 -13.76 -9.63 -6.45
C ILE A 252 -14.53 -8.33 -6.62
N TYR A 253 -13.93 -7.39 -7.34
CA TYR A 253 -14.62 -6.17 -7.75
C TYR A 253 -14.91 -6.22 -9.24
N LEU A 254 -16.15 -5.92 -9.59
CA LEU A 254 -16.64 -5.84 -10.95
C LEU A 254 -17.00 -4.39 -11.26
N LYS A 255 -16.43 -3.86 -12.33
CA LYS A 255 -16.77 -2.56 -12.91
C LYS A 255 -17.39 -2.74 -14.28
N VAL A 256 -18.58 -2.20 -14.48
CA VAL A 256 -19.18 -2.10 -15.81
C VAL A 256 -18.90 -0.70 -16.35
N VAL A 257 -18.21 -0.63 -17.49
CA VAL A 257 -17.78 0.64 -18.09
C VAL A 257 -18.92 1.23 -18.91
N ARG A 258 -19.42 0.48 -19.90
CA ARG A 258 -20.50 0.92 -20.80
C ARG A 258 -21.07 -0.24 -21.63
N ALA A 259 -22.25 0.00 -22.21
CA ALA A 259 -22.78 -0.81 -23.32
C ALA A 259 -22.51 -0.10 -24.66
N THR A 260 -22.03 -0.83 -25.65
CA THR A 260 -21.64 -0.31 -26.97
C THR A 260 -22.32 -1.09 -28.10
N GLU A 261 -22.44 -0.45 -29.26
CA GLU A 261 -22.80 -1.11 -30.53
C GLU A 261 -24.19 -1.80 -30.53
N LEU A 262 -25.15 -1.33 -29.73
CA LEU A 262 -26.49 -1.91 -29.68
C LEU A 262 -27.28 -1.71 -30.99
N VAL A 263 -27.41 -2.80 -31.75
CA VAL A 263 -28.02 -2.83 -33.08
C VAL A 263 -29.54 -2.66 -32.99
N GLY A 264 -30.07 -1.60 -33.61
CA GLY A 264 -31.51 -1.31 -33.59
C GLY A 264 -31.88 -0.15 -32.67
N VAL A 265 -31.14 0.10 -31.59
CA VAL A 265 -31.30 1.31 -30.77
C VAL A 265 -30.90 2.56 -31.58
N LYS A 266 -29.82 2.47 -32.37
CA LYS A 266 -29.42 3.51 -33.35
C LYS A 266 -30.37 3.69 -34.55
N ASN A 267 -31.25 2.71 -34.83
CA ASN A 267 -32.20 2.77 -35.96
C ASN A 267 -33.60 3.24 -35.52
N LEU A 268 -33.92 3.22 -34.23
CA LEU A 268 -35.13 3.83 -33.66
C LEU A 268 -35.06 5.37 -33.69
N THR A 269 -33.87 5.96 -33.57
CA THR A 269 -33.65 7.41 -33.63
C THR A 269 -33.84 7.99 -35.04
N ASN A 270 -33.71 7.19 -36.11
CA ASN A 270 -33.79 7.67 -37.49
C ASN A 270 -35.15 7.43 -38.19
N ARG A 271 -36.13 6.78 -37.54
CA ARG A 271 -37.39 6.40 -38.21
C ARG A 271 -38.61 7.25 -37.86
N ILE A 272 -38.51 8.19 -36.92
CA ILE A 272 -39.61 9.09 -36.58
C ILE A 272 -39.10 10.51 -36.75
N GLY A 273 -39.45 11.13 -37.87
CA GLY A 273 -39.20 12.55 -38.13
C GLY A 273 -40.00 13.41 -37.15
N SER A 274 -39.43 13.66 -35.98
CA SER A 274 -39.86 14.70 -35.04
C SER A 274 -38.77 14.82 -33.97
N SER A 275 -38.31 16.05 -33.72
CA SER A 275 -37.37 16.40 -32.66
C SER A 275 -37.63 15.66 -31.35
N TYR A 276 -36.55 15.22 -30.69
CA TYR A 276 -36.46 14.54 -29.40
C TYR A 276 -36.80 13.04 -29.37
N ARG A 277 -35.81 12.21 -28.97
CA ARG A 277 -35.93 11.17 -27.91
C ARG A 277 -34.57 10.55 -27.53
N TYR A 278 -33.85 11.21 -26.61
CA TYR A 278 -32.89 10.63 -25.65
C TYR A 278 -33.61 9.87 -24.51
N GLN A 279 -34.77 9.27 -24.77
CA GLN A 279 -35.63 8.74 -23.70
C GLN A 279 -35.42 7.25 -23.40
N ASP A 280 -34.46 6.61 -24.05
CA ASP A 280 -34.19 5.19 -23.84
C ASP A 280 -33.13 5.00 -22.76
N PHE A 281 -33.53 4.42 -21.63
CA PHE A 281 -32.63 4.01 -20.55
C PHE A 281 -32.13 2.60 -20.79
N ILE A 282 -30.81 2.44 -20.87
CA ILE A 282 -30.16 1.13 -20.89
C ILE A 282 -29.90 0.73 -19.44
N THR A 283 -30.37 -0.45 -19.07
CA THR A 283 -30.14 -1.03 -17.75
C THR A 283 -29.45 -2.36 -17.89
N ILE A 284 -28.37 -2.58 -17.15
CA ILE A 284 -27.64 -3.85 -17.11
C ILE A 284 -27.93 -4.50 -15.78
N ASP A 285 -28.40 -5.75 -15.79
CA ASP A 285 -28.57 -6.58 -14.61
C ASP A 285 -27.55 -7.73 -14.67
N VAL A 286 -26.78 -7.93 -13.62
CA VAL A 286 -25.81 -9.02 -13.52
C VAL A 286 -26.29 -10.09 -12.57
N ARG A 287 -26.16 -11.35 -12.97
CA ARG A 287 -26.44 -12.53 -12.14
C ARG A 287 -25.33 -13.57 -12.30
N SER A 288 -25.21 -14.46 -11.32
CA SER A 288 -24.19 -15.51 -11.33
C SER A 288 -24.77 -16.88 -11.70
N SER A 289 -23.92 -17.78 -12.22
CA SER A 289 -24.23 -19.20 -12.37
C SER A 289 -24.30 -19.94 -11.03
N SER A 290 -23.59 -19.45 -10.02
CA SER A 290 -23.58 -20.03 -8.67
C SER A 290 -24.54 -19.29 -7.75
N LYS A 291 -25.26 -20.04 -6.91
CA LYS A 291 -26.20 -19.49 -5.92
C LYS A 291 -25.50 -18.85 -4.72
N ASP A 292 -24.25 -19.24 -4.47
CA ASP A 292 -23.48 -18.71 -3.34
C ASP A 292 -22.90 -17.32 -3.66
N LEU A 293 -22.79 -16.98 -4.95
CA LEU A 293 -22.24 -15.72 -5.40
C LEU A 293 -23.30 -14.62 -5.32
N MET A 294 -23.01 -13.62 -4.48
CA MET A 294 -23.87 -12.48 -4.21
C MET A 294 -23.17 -11.17 -4.60
N PHE A 295 -23.93 -10.10 -4.76
CA PHE A 295 -23.46 -8.79 -5.20
C PHE A 295 -23.81 -7.70 -4.19
N VAL A 296 -22.86 -6.79 -3.95
CA VAL A 296 -22.96 -5.68 -2.99
C VAL A 296 -22.26 -4.44 -3.57
N ASN A 297 -22.75 -3.23 -3.29
CA ASN A 297 -22.05 -1.98 -3.66
C ASN A 297 -21.46 -1.27 -2.43
N GLY A 298 -22.25 -1.10 -1.37
CA GLY A 298 -21.81 -0.52 -0.11
C GLY A 298 -21.32 -1.56 0.90
N SER A 299 -20.28 -1.26 1.68
CA SER A 299 -19.80 -2.14 2.76
C SER A 299 -20.89 -2.44 3.81
N ASN A 300 -21.91 -1.58 3.90
CA ASN A 300 -23.07 -1.71 4.78
C ASN A 300 -24.37 -2.12 4.04
N ASP A 301 -24.30 -2.41 2.74
CA ASP A 301 -25.45 -2.91 1.98
C ASP A 301 -25.64 -4.42 2.15
N LEU A 302 -26.90 -4.86 2.06
CA LEU A 302 -27.24 -6.29 2.09
C LEU A 302 -26.87 -6.95 0.75
N PRO A 303 -26.21 -8.12 0.77
CA PRO A 303 -25.92 -8.90 -0.45
C PRO A 303 -27.18 -9.30 -1.21
N GLN A 304 -27.12 -9.19 -2.53
CA GLN A 304 -28.21 -9.53 -3.46
C GLN A 304 -27.81 -10.63 -4.44
N ASN A 305 -28.76 -11.45 -4.89
CA ASN A 305 -28.51 -12.53 -5.87
C ASN A 305 -28.18 -11.98 -7.28
N ASN A 306 -28.67 -10.79 -7.59
CA ASN A 306 -28.41 -10.06 -8.82
C ASN A 306 -28.15 -8.60 -8.49
N TRP A 307 -27.45 -7.90 -9.37
CA TRP A 307 -27.21 -6.48 -9.23
C TRP A 307 -27.59 -5.72 -10.50
N ARG A 308 -28.52 -4.78 -10.33
CA ARG A 308 -28.87 -3.84 -11.38
C ARG A 308 -27.90 -2.66 -11.32
N PHE A 309 -27.26 -2.31 -12.41
CA PHE A 309 -26.41 -1.11 -12.51
C PHE A 309 -27.24 0.16 -12.73
N VAL A 310 -26.64 1.33 -12.51
CA VAL A 310 -27.27 2.61 -12.84
C VAL A 310 -27.62 2.65 -14.32
N SER A 311 -28.87 2.97 -14.61
CA SER A 311 -29.43 3.11 -15.94
C SER A 311 -28.93 4.40 -16.58
N THR A 312 -28.33 4.28 -17.76
CA THR A 312 -27.74 5.40 -18.50
C THR A 312 -28.37 5.55 -19.88
N SER A 313 -28.14 6.69 -20.53
CA SER A 313 -28.48 6.87 -21.93
C SER A 313 -27.57 6.00 -22.84
N PRO A 314 -27.95 5.79 -24.11
CA PRO A 314 -27.10 5.06 -25.05
C PRO A 314 -25.72 5.70 -25.20
N GLU A 315 -24.67 4.87 -25.23
CA GLU A 315 -23.25 5.26 -25.36
C GLU A 315 -22.67 6.03 -24.14
N GLU A 316 -23.46 6.29 -23.10
CA GLU A 316 -22.99 6.90 -21.85
C GLU A 316 -22.24 5.88 -20.97
N HIS A 317 -21.21 6.34 -20.26
CA HIS A 317 -20.45 5.52 -19.34
C HIS A 317 -21.25 5.30 -18.04
N ILE A 318 -21.20 4.09 -17.50
CA ILE A 318 -21.78 3.70 -16.21
C ILE A 318 -20.71 3.83 -15.12
N ASN A 319 -19.54 3.21 -15.34
CA ASN A 319 -18.37 3.19 -14.43
C ASN A 319 -18.68 2.87 -12.95
N GLU A 320 -19.74 2.11 -12.70
CA GLU A 320 -20.10 1.67 -11.37
C GLU A 320 -19.32 0.41 -10.99
N VAL A 321 -18.84 0.36 -9.74
CA VAL A 321 -18.03 -0.73 -9.19
C VAL A 321 -18.80 -1.40 -8.07
N ILE A 322 -18.96 -2.72 -8.16
CA ILE A 322 -19.59 -3.56 -7.14
C ILE A 322 -18.63 -4.67 -6.68
N GLN A 323 -18.89 -5.19 -5.50
CA GLN A 323 -18.23 -6.37 -4.94
C GLN A 323 -19.05 -7.62 -5.23
N ILE A 324 -18.36 -8.70 -5.59
CA ILE A 324 -18.90 -10.06 -5.66
C ILE A 324 -18.40 -10.81 -4.42
N THR A 325 -19.33 -11.31 -3.61
CA THR A 325 -19.08 -12.03 -2.36
C THR A 325 -19.52 -13.50 -2.47
N GLY A 326 -19.07 -14.35 -1.55
CA GLY A 326 -19.48 -15.75 -1.51
C GLY A 326 -18.65 -16.69 -2.39
N LEU A 327 -17.43 -16.29 -2.74
CA LEU A 327 -16.48 -17.19 -3.38
C LEU A 327 -16.03 -18.25 -2.38
N PRO A 328 -16.19 -19.54 -2.69
CA PRO A 328 -15.76 -20.58 -1.76
C PRO A 328 -14.24 -20.61 -1.68
N ALA A 329 -13.69 -20.89 -0.50
CA ALA A 329 -12.25 -21.08 -0.33
C ALA A 329 -11.74 -22.32 -1.08
N ILE A 330 -12.60 -23.32 -1.27
CA ILE A 330 -12.34 -24.54 -2.05
C ILE A 330 -13.40 -24.61 -3.16
N PRO A 331 -13.02 -24.51 -4.45
CA PRO A 331 -13.97 -24.61 -5.55
C PRO A 331 -14.71 -25.97 -5.51
N SER A 332 -16.03 -25.94 -5.37
CA SER A 332 -16.90 -27.09 -5.61
C SER A 332 -17.18 -27.31 -7.10
N ASN A 333 -17.26 -26.22 -7.87
CA ASN A 333 -17.43 -26.19 -9.32
C ASN A 333 -16.12 -25.74 -9.98
N GLU A 334 -15.77 -26.37 -11.11
CA GLU A 334 -14.57 -26.02 -11.88
C GLU A 334 -14.68 -24.64 -12.55
N ASN A 335 -15.89 -24.19 -12.89
CA ASN A 335 -16.12 -22.96 -13.63
C ASN A 335 -17.32 -22.18 -13.09
N ASP A 336 -17.15 -20.86 -12.92
CA ASP A 336 -18.25 -19.93 -12.62
C ASP A 336 -18.40 -18.89 -13.72
N PHE A 337 -19.64 -18.50 -14.00
CA PHE A 337 -19.98 -17.53 -15.05
C PHE A 337 -20.85 -16.41 -14.49
N LEU A 338 -20.65 -15.21 -15.03
CA LEU A 338 -21.57 -14.08 -14.89
C LEU A 338 -22.42 -13.97 -16.15
N PHE A 339 -23.70 -13.72 -15.97
CA PHE A 339 -24.64 -13.39 -17.03
C PHE A 339 -25.04 -11.93 -16.90
N PHE A 340 -25.00 -11.21 -18.01
CA PHE A 340 -25.36 -9.81 -18.11
C PHE A 340 -26.61 -9.68 -18.96
N ASP A 341 -27.73 -9.39 -18.33
CA ASP A 341 -29.02 -9.16 -18.98
C ASP A 341 -29.17 -7.65 -19.25
N VAL A 342 -29.36 -7.28 -20.52
CA VAL A 342 -29.52 -5.89 -20.94
C VAL A 342 -30.99 -5.60 -21.21
N TYR A 343 -31.48 -4.51 -20.64
CA TYR A 343 -32.83 -4.03 -20.79
C TYR A 343 -32.84 -2.62 -21.37
N VAL A 344 -33.78 -2.34 -22.27
CA VAL A 344 -34.05 -1.01 -22.81
C VAL A 344 -35.42 -0.58 -22.32
N ASN A 345 -35.48 0.50 -21.53
CA ASN A 345 -36.69 0.97 -20.84
C ASN A 345 -37.42 -0.13 -20.02
N GLY A 346 -36.64 -1.04 -19.44
CA GLY A 346 -37.16 -2.17 -18.65
C GLY A 346 -37.65 -3.37 -19.46
N ILE A 347 -37.59 -3.33 -20.80
CA ILE A 347 -37.87 -4.48 -21.67
C ILE A 347 -36.57 -5.21 -21.98
N PHE A 348 -36.56 -6.54 -21.83
CA PHE A 348 -35.38 -7.36 -22.11
C PHE A 348 -34.95 -7.25 -23.58
N TYR A 349 -33.65 -7.12 -23.80
CA TYR A 349 -33.06 -6.92 -25.12
C TYR A 349 -32.09 -8.04 -25.51
N ALA A 350 -31.08 -8.32 -24.67
CA ALA A 350 -30.04 -9.30 -24.95
C ALA A 350 -29.35 -9.81 -23.68
N GLU A 351 -28.67 -10.95 -23.79
CA GLU A 351 -27.85 -11.56 -22.72
C GLU A 351 -26.39 -11.71 -23.18
N GLY A 352 -25.44 -11.45 -22.29
CA GLY A 352 -24.02 -11.76 -22.45
C GLY A 352 -23.51 -12.71 -21.36
N LYS A 353 -22.54 -13.56 -21.70
CA LYS A 353 -21.93 -14.53 -20.77
C LYS A 353 -20.44 -14.27 -20.60
N TYR A 354 -19.97 -14.26 -19.35
CA TYR A 354 -18.58 -14.02 -19.00
C TYR A 354 -18.02 -15.11 -18.05
N PRO A 355 -16.85 -15.70 -18.31
CA PRO A 355 -16.20 -16.63 -17.38
C PRO A 355 -15.57 -15.87 -16.21
N LEU A 356 -16.15 -15.99 -15.02
CA LEU A 356 -15.63 -15.40 -13.78
C LEU A 356 -14.39 -16.16 -13.29
N ARG A 357 -14.56 -17.48 -13.13
CA ARG A 357 -13.54 -18.40 -12.61
C ARG A 357 -13.42 -19.60 -13.54
N VAL A 358 -12.19 -19.97 -13.83
CA VAL A 358 -11.82 -21.21 -14.53
C VAL A 358 -10.74 -21.91 -13.71
N PHE A 359 -11.07 -23.05 -13.13
CA PHE A 359 -10.27 -23.73 -12.11
C PHE A 359 -9.87 -22.79 -10.96
N ASN A 360 -8.56 -22.64 -10.70
CA ASN A 360 -8.03 -21.76 -9.65
C ASN A 360 -7.64 -20.36 -10.16
N GLN A 361 -8.15 -19.97 -11.33
CA GLN A 361 -7.89 -18.66 -11.94
C GLN A 361 -9.17 -17.85 -12.05
N ILE A 362 -9.11 -16.62 -11.56
CA ILE A 362 -10.14 -15.60 -11.76
C ILE A 362 -9.72 -14.72 -12.93
N SER A 363 -10.67 -14.40 -13.80
CA SER A 363 -10.46 -13.57 -14.99
C SER A 363 -10.14 -12.10 -14.67
N ASP A 364 -8.96 -11.83 -14.13
CA ASP A 364 -8.51 -10.48 -13.76
C ASP A 364 -8.20 -9.62 -15.01
N SER A 365 -8.42 -8.32 -14.89
CA SER A 365 -8.16 -7.31 -15.92
C SER A 365 -7.76 -5.95 -15.35
N ASP A 366 -7.59 -5.82 -14.02
CA ASP A 366 -7.41 -4.56 -13.28
C ASP A 366 -8.59 -3.58 -13.45
N LEU A 367 -9.18 -3.12 -12.34
CA LEU A 367 -10.30 -2.18 -12.33
C LEU A 367 -10.04 -0.89 -13.13
N ASN A 368 -8.77 -0.46 -13.18
CA ASN A 368 -8.35 0.79 -13.80
C ASN A 368 -7.60 0.57 -15.13
N SER A 369 -7.66 -0.63 -15.70
CA SER A 369 -7.05 -0.92 -16.99
C SER A 369 -7.62 -0.05 -18.11
N LYS A 370 -6.72 0.46 -18.97
CA LYS A 370 -7.09 1.21 -20.18
C LYS A 370 -7.76 0.36 -21.26
N LYS A 371 -7.77 -0.97 -21.09
CA LYS A 371 -8.33 -1.93 -22.03
C LYS A 371 -9.34 -2.82 -21.30
N PRO A 372 -10.59 -2.35 -21.13
CA PRO A 372 -11.64 -3.18 -20.56
C PRO A 372 -11.92 -4.40 -21.45
N LYS A 373 -12.40 -5.49 -20.85
CA LYS A 373 -12.81 -6.69 -21.57
C LYS A 373 -14.17 -6.46 -22.23
N LYS A 374 -14.30 -6.85 -23.49
CA LYS A 374 -15.54 -6.76 -24.29
C LYS A 374 -16.27 -8.10 -24.26
N ILE A 375 -17.57 -8.08 -23.97
CA ILE A 375 -18.47 -9.24 -24.02
C ILE A 375 -19.51 -9.00 -25.09
N ASP A 376 -19.70 -9.97 -25.97
CA ASP A 376 -20.73 -9.92 -27.00
C ASP A 376 -22.10 -10.29 -26.43
N LEU A 377 -23.12 -9.54 -26.84
CA LEU A 377 -24.51 -9.72 -26.43
C LEU A 377 -25.29 -10.46 -27.51
N PHE A 378 -26.13 -11.41 -27.11
CA PHE A 378 -26.98 -12.19 -28.00
C PHE A 378 -28.45 -12.02 -27.62
N SER A 379 -29.30 -11.70 -28.60
CA SER A 379 -30.75 -11.66 -28.39
C SER A 379 -31.35 -13.07 -28.46
N GLN A 380 -32.57 -13.25 -27.95
CA GLN A 380 -33.28 -14.53 -28.03
C GLN A 380 -33.46 -14.91 -29.51
N ASN A 381 -32.76 -15.96 -29.94
CA ASN A 381 -32.71 -16.52 -31.30
C ASN A 381 -31.77 -15.83 -32.31
N ALA A 382 -30.95 -14.86 -31.91
CA ALA A 382 -29.96 -14.26 -32.81
C ALA A 382 -28.67 -15.09 -32.84
N THR A 383 -28.16 -15.42 -34.03
CA THR A 383 -26.86 -16.09 -34.21
C THR A 383 -25.68 -15.12 -34.26
N SER A 384 -25.95 -13.84 -34.52
CA SER A 384 -24.96 -12.75 -34.52
C SER A 384 -25.10 -11.88 -33.28
N ALA A 385 -23.98 -11.35 -32.79
CA ALA A 385 -23.97 -10.38 -31.69
C ALA A 385 -24.80 -9.14 -32.03
N VAL A 386 -25.64 -8.70 -31.10
CA VAL A 386 -26.51 -7.50 -31.23
C VAL A 386 -25.93 -6.28 -30.52
N GLY A 387 -24.77 -6.41 -29.89
CA GLY A 387 -24.02 -5.35 -29.24
C GLY A 387 -23.01 -5.93 -28.27
N SER A 388 -22.46 -5.10 -27.40
CA SER A 388 -21.43 -5.53 -26.46
C SER A 388 -21.40 -4.74 -25.15
N ILE A 389 -20.85 -5.35 -24.09
CA ILE A 389 -20.57 -4.69 -22.81
C ILE A 389 -19.06 -4.64 -22.58
N GLU A 390 -18.56 -3.50 -22.14
CA GLU A 390 -17.19 -3.34 -21.66
C GLU A 390 -17.15 -3.42 -20.12
N LEU A 391 -16.32 -4.31 -19.57
CA LEU A 391 -16.14 -4.47 -18.13
C LEU A 391 -14.69 -4.65 -17.71
N SER A 392 -14.43 -4.37 -16.44
CA SER A 392 -13.17 -4.66 -15.76
C SER A 392 -13.45 -5.42 -14.47
N LEU A 393 -12.57 -6.35 -14.15
CA LEU A 393 -12.64 -7.20 -12.98
C LEU A 393 -11.28 -7.22 -12.29
N GLU A 394 -11.26 -7.06 -10.97
CA GLU A 394 -10.07 -7.14 -10.14
C GLU A 394 -10.27 -8.13 -8.99
N TYR A 395 -9.32 -9.04 -8.79
CA TYR A 395 -9.32 -9.94 -7.64
C TYR A 395 -8.31 -9.47 -6.60
N VAL A 396 -8.83 -9.22 -5.40
CA VAL A 396 -8.05 -8.93 -4.20
C VAL A 396 -8.15 -10.16 -3.31
N GLY A 397 -7.02 -10.76 -2.95
CA GLY A 397 -7.00 -11.97 -2.13
C GLY A 397 -5.72 -12.81 -2.33
N LYS A 398 -5.72 -13.97 -1.64
CA LYS A 398 -4.60 -14.93 -1.55
C LYS A 398 -4.90 -16.30 -2.18
N THR A 399 -6.17 -16.65 -2.40
CA THR A 399 -6.59 -18.00 -2.79
C THR A 399 -6.42 -18.26 -4.28
N TYR A 400 -6.77 -17.27 -5.11
CA TYR A 400 -6.77 -17.39 -6.57
C TYR A 400 -5.65 -16.57 -7.19
N ASN A 401 -5.32 -16.84 -8.46
CA ASN A 401 -4.33 -16.09 -9.22
C ASN A 401 -2.94 -16.01 -8.56
N VAL A 402 -2.58 -17.03 -7.77
CA VAL A 402 -1.24 -17.12 -7.17
C VAL A 402 -0.22 -17.42 -8.26
N GLU A 403 0.85 -16.63 -8.30
CA GLU A 403 1.94 -16.85 -9.24
C GLU A 403 2.61 -18.20 -8.96
N THR A 404 2.83 -19.02 -10.00
CA THR A 404 3.30 -20.41 -9.83
C THR A 404 4.58 -20.55 -9.02
N TYR A 405 5.53 -19.62 -9.16
CA TYR A 405 6.78 -19.67 -8.39
C TYR A 405 6.60 -19.27 -6.93
N VAL A 406 5.62 -18.40 -6.60
CA VAL A 406 5.25 -18.08 -5.22
C VAL A 406 4.64 -19.32 -4.59
N GLU A 407 3.70 -19.97 -5.29
CA GLU A 407 3.09 -21.23 -4.85
C GLU A 407 4.13 -22.35 -4.65
N MET A 408 5.14 -22.44 -5.51
CA MET A 408 6.25 -23.38 -5.37
C MET A 408 7.09 -23.14 -4.11
N VAL A 409 7.32 -21.88 -3.72
CA VAL A 409 8.02 -21.55 -2.46
C VAL A 409 7.12 -21.80 -1.26
N LEU A 410 5.84 -21.45 -1.32
CA LEU A 410 4.89 -21.71 -0.23
C LEU A 410 4.73 -23.21 0.05
N ASN A 411 4.80 -24.04 -0.99
CA ASN A 411 4.70 -25.50 -0.91
C ASN A 411 6.06 -26.21 -1.05
N TRP A 412 7.16 -25.53 -0.77
CA TRP A 412 8.50 -26.06 -1.09
C TRP A 412 8.79 -27.40 -0.39
N ARG A 413 8.26 -27.60 0.82
CA ARG A 413 8.42 -28.84 1.59
C ARG A 413 7.85 -30.05 0.84
N SER A 414 6.62 -29.94 0.33
CA SER A 414 5.98 -31.06 -0.38
C SER A 414 6.63 -31.32 -1.74
N LEU A 415 7.13 -30.28 -2.42
CA LEU A 415 7.67 -30.36 -3.78
C LEU A 415 9.14 -30.75 -3.83
N TYR A 416 9.96 -30.24 -2.90
CA TYR A 416 11.42 -30.30 -2.99
C TYR A 416 12.09 -31.07 -1.85
N GLU A 417 11.55 -31.08 -0.63
CA GLU A 417 12.24 -31.62 0.56
C GLU A 417 12.65 -33.09 0.37
N LYS A 418 11.83 -33.93 -0.24
CA LYS A 418 12.20 -35.34 -0.45
C LYS A 418 13.26 -35.55 -1.54
N ASN A 419 13.37 -34.63 -2.50
CA ASN A 419 14.19 -34.79 -3.72
C ASN A 419 15.15 -33.60 -3.94
N LEU A 420 15.57 -32.94 -2.86
CA LEU A 420 16.34 -31.70 -2.95
C LEU A 420 17.67 -31.88 -3.70
N MET A 421 18.33 -33.02 -3.52
CA MET A 421 19.59 -33.36 -4.17
C MET A 421 19.55 -33.28 -5.70
N THR A 422 18.38 -33.55 -6.30
CA THR A 422 18.15 -33.52 -7.75
C THR A 422 17.54 -32.20 -8.21
N ASN A 423 16.71 -31.58 -7.35
CA ASN A 423 15.93 -30.40 -7.71
C ASN A 423 16.51 -29.06 -7.19
N GLU A 424 17.69 -29.06 -6.57
CA GLU A 424 18.36 -27.87 -6.04
C GLU A 424 18.40 -26.72 -7.06
N LYS A 425 18.87 -26.99 -8.28
CA LYS A 425 18.94 -25.99 -9.36
C LYS A 425 17.57 -25.41 -9.71
N ASN A 426 16.53 -26.23 -9.65
CA ASN A 426 15.15 -25.77 -9.90
C ASN A 426 14.69 -24.84 -8.79
N LEU A 427 14.99 -25.16 -7.53
CA LEU A 427 14.67 -24.30 -6.39
C LEU A 427 15.39 -22.95 -6.46
N ILE A 428 16.68 -22.94 -6.84
CA ILE A 428 17.43 -21.70 -7.08
C ILE A 428 16.74 -20.84 -8.15
N VAL A 429 16.34 -21.43 -9.28
CA VAL A 429 15.62 -20.72 -10.35
C VAL A 429 14.26 -20.17 -9.87
N VAL A 430 13.56 -20.90 -9.00
CA VAL A 430 12.30 -20.45 -8.40
C VAL A 430 12.54 -19.25 -7.48
N LEU A 431 13.55 -19.30 -6.61
CA LEU A 431 13.93 -18.18 -5.74
C LEU A 431 14.31 -16.94 -6.55
N ASP A 432 15.04 -17.10 -7.65
CA ASP A 432 15.39 -16.01 -8.57
C ASP A 432 14.17 -15.35 -9.22
N LYS A 433 13.10 -16.12 -9.48
CA LYS A 433 11.84 -15.58 -10.00
C LYS A 433 11.07 -14.83 -8.91
N VAL A 434 11.06 -15.31 -7.68
CA VAL A 434 10.43 -14.63 -6.54
C VAL A 434 11.06 -13.25 -6.29
N ARG A 435 12.37 -13.09 -6.49
CA ARG A 435 13.05 -11.78 -6.42
C ARG A 435 12.63 -10.79 -7.51
N LYS A 436 11.90 -11.22 -8.53
CA LYS A 436 11.40 -10.38 -9.62
C LYS A 436 9.92 -10.05 -9.50
N THR A 437 9.28 -10.58 -8.46
CA THR A 437 7.86 -10.41 -8.19
C THR A 437 7.54 -8.98 -7.75
N GLY A 438 6.34 -8.51 -8.12
CA GLY A 438 5.88 -7.17 -7.71
C GLY A 438 5.70 -7.06 -6.20
N VAL A 439 5.94 -5.86 -5.66
CA VAL A 439 5.81 -5.54 -4.23
C VAL A 439 4.47 -6.01 -3.66
N GLN A 440 3.37 -5.80 -4.38
CA GLN A 440 2.02 -6.14 -3.92
C GLN A 440 1.83 -7.65 -3.71
N THR A 441 2.37 -8.49 -4.58
CA THR A 441 2.30 -9.95 -4.41
C THR A 441 3.16 -10.42 -3.24
N VAL A 442 4.34 -9.81 -3.02
CA VAL A 442 5.19 -10.16 -1.89
C VAL A 442 4.59 -9.68 -0.56
N VAL A 443 3.97 -8.51 -0.52
CA VAL A 443 3.23 -8.01 0.66
C VAL A 443 2.08 -8.96 1.02
N LYS A 444 1.37 -9.49 0.02
CA LYS A 444 0.30 -10.49 0.23
C LYS A 444 0.82 -11.67 1.03
N PHE A 445 1.90 -12.31 0.55
CA PHE A 445 2.40 -13.55 1.13
C PHE A 445 3.63 -13.36 2.04
N PHE A 446 3.86 -12.14 2.56
CA PHE A 446 5.08 -11.82 3.28
C PHE A 446 5.40 -12.78 4.44
N PRO A 447 4.50 -13.00 5.42
CA PRO A 447 4.84 -13.86 6.57
C PRO A 447 5.05 -15.32 6.16
N GLU A 448 4.25 -15.83 5.21
CA GLU A 448 4.39 -17.22 4.74
C GLU A 448 5.65 -17.41 3.89
N LEU A 449 5.99 -16.45 3.02
CA LEU A 449 7.20 -16.49 2.20
C LEU A 449 8.45 -16.39 3.05
N ILE A 450 8.53 -15.43 3.98
CA ILE A 450 9.74 -15.22 4.76
C ILE A 450 10.01 -16.41 5.70
N SER A 451 8.97 -17.00 6.29
CA SER A 451 9.10 -18.21 7.11
C SER A 451 9.62 -19.39 6.28
N ASN A 452 9.06 -19.62 5.09
CA ASN A 452 9.53 -20.69 4.20
C ASN A 452 10.96 -20.44 3.72
N LEU A 453 11.34 -19.19 3.46
CA LEU A 453 12.72 -18.83 3.10
C LEU A 453 13.70 -19.08 4.25
N PHE A 454 13.31 -18.78 5.49
CA PHE A 454 14.12 -19.12 6.67
C PHE A 454 14.32 -20.63 6.80
N ASP A 455 13.28 -21.44 6.53
CA ASP A 455 13.43 -22.89 6.56
C ASP A 455 14.32 -23.43 5.42
N ILE A 456 14.16 -22.92 4.20
CA ILE A 456 15.02 -23.27 3.05
C ILE A 456 16.48 -22.90 3.37
N TYR A 457 16.70 -21.72 3.94
CA TYR A 457 18.02 -21.24 4.32
C TYR A 457 18.63 -22.11 5.43
N ARG A 458 17.87 -22.42 6.50
CA ARG A 458 18.32 -23.34 7.55
C ARG A 458 18.76 -24.67 6.98
N LEU A 459 17.92 -25.26 6.12
CA LEU A 459 18.20 -26.57 5.54
C LEU A 459 19.45 -26.53 4.65
N ALA A 460 19.68 -25.44 3.92
CA ALA A 460 20.88 -25.28 3.09
C ALA A 460 22.18 -25.08 3.90
N CYS A 461 22.09 -24.49 5.10
CA CYS A 461 23.24 -24.20 5.97
C CYS A 461 23.57 -25.31 6.97
N ASP A 462 22.56 -26.04 7.48
CA ASP A 462 22.75 -27.05 8.52
C ASP A 462 23.24 -28.39 7.92
N LYS A 463 24.56 -28.59 8.00
CA LYS A 463 25.23 -29.82 7.55
C LYS A 463 24.70 -31.08 8.25
N HIS A 464 24.32 -31.00 9.52
CA HIS A 464 23.84 -32.15 10.27
C HIS A 464 22.45 -32.57 9.79
N GLN A 465 21.55 -31.61 9.55
CA GLN A 465 20.24 -31.88 8.93
C GLN A 465 20.40 -32.47 7.53
N LEU A 466 21.28 -31.90 6.71
CA LEU A 466 21.52 -32.42 5.36
C LEU A 466 22.11 -33.84 5.40
N PHE A 467 23.08 -34.12 6.28
CA PHE A 467 23.64 -35.45 6.45
C PHE A 467 22.59 -36.47 6.90
N THR A 468 21.74 -36.09 7.85
CA THR A 468 20.64 -36.93 8.33
C THR A 468 19.60 -37.20 7.23
N ALA A 469 19.33 -36.21 6.37
CA ALA A 469 18.32 -36.30 5.34
C ALA A 469 18.78 -37.03 4.07
N TYR A 470 20.06 -36.89 3.67
CA TYR A 470 20.54 -37.35 2.35
C TYR A 470 21.87 -38.13 2.39
N GLY A 471 22.46 -38.37 3.57
CA GLY A 471 23.72 -39.12 3.71
C GLY A 471 24.96 -38.27 3.41
N THR A 472 25.98 -38.87 2.77
CA THR A 472 27.26 -38.18 2.49
C THR A 472 27.07 -37.07 1.45
N ILE A 473 27.39 -35.83 1.82
CA ILE A 473 27.23 -34.66 0.96
C ILE A 473 28.58 -33.98 0.79
N GLU A 474 28.87 -33.55 -0.45
CA GLU A 474 30.03 -32.70 -0.75
C GLU A 474 29.84 -31.32 -0.11
N ASP A 475 30.86 -30.85 0.63
CA ASP A 475 30.83 -29.63 1.46
C ASP A 475 30.41 -28.34 0.73
N GLU A 476 30.47 -28.31 -0.60
CA GLU A 476 30.19 -27.11 -1.40
C GLU A 476 28.86 -27.16 -2.14
N LYS A 477 28.18 -28.31 -2.20
CA LYS A 477 27.06 -28.50 -3.12
C LYS A 477 25.92 -27.52 -2.86
N PHE A 478 25.54 -27.29 -1.61
CA PHE A 478 24.40 -26.46 -1.23
C PHE A 478 24.74 -24.99 -0.93
N LYS A 479 26.01 -24.59 -1.00
CA LYS A 479 26.41 -23.17 -0.84
C LYS A 479 25.67 -22.23 -1.80
N PRO A 480 25.44 -22.57 -3.09
CA PRO A 480 24.68 -21.72 -4.01
C PRO A 480 23.22 -21.54 -3.57
N LEU A 481 22.59 -22.59 -3.04
CA LEU A 481 21.22 -22.52 -2.52
C LEU A 481 21.15 -21.63 -1.27
N ALA A 482 22.06 -21.80 -0.31
CA ALA A 482 22.15 -20.97 0.88
C ALA A 482 22.31 -19.49 0.51
N LYS A 483 23.26 -19.19 -0.39
CA LYS A 483 23.49 -17.84 -0.91
C LYS A 483 22.24 -17.25 -1.56
N THR A 484 21.57 -18.00 -2.45
CA THR A 484 20.37 -17.51 -3.15
C THR A 484 19.20 -17.27 -2.19
N ALA A 485 19.03 -18.15 -1.19
CA ALA A 485 18.01 -17.98 -0.16
C ALA A 485 18.27 -16.72 0.69
N PHE A 486 19.52 -16.50 1.12
CA PHE A 486 19.92 -15.27 1.83
C PHE A 486 19.66 -14.01 0.99
N GLU A 487 20.09 -14.00 -0.29
CA GLU A 487 19.83 -12.86 -1.18
C GLU A 487 18.33 -12.61 -1.37
N CYS A 488 17.49 -13.66 -1.35
CA CYS A 488 16.04 -13.55 -1.42
C CYS A 488 15.43 -12.94 -0.14
N ILE A 489 15.89 -13.39 1.04
CA ILE A 489 15.51 -12.82 2.35
C ILE A 489 15.82 -11.32 2.38
N VAL A 490 17.06 -10.94 2.03
CA VAL A 490 17.50 -9.53 1.96
C VAL A 490 16.63 -8.74 0.99
N HIS A 491 16.34 -9.28 -0.19
CA HIS A 491 15.53 -8.61 -1.19
C HIS A 491 14.10 -8.33 -0.70
N ILE A 492 13.44 -9.33 -0.10
CA ILE A 492 12.08 -9.19 0.42
C ILE A 492 12.02 -8.18 1.56
N LEU A 493 12.98 -8.22 2.51
CA LEU A 493 13.07 -7.24 3.59
C LEU A 493 13.32 -5.82 3.07
N ASP A 494 14.17 -5.65 2.05
CA ASP A 494 14.44 -4.33 1.46
C ASP A 494 13.20 -3.79 0.76
N MET A 495 12.54 -4.65 -0.02
CA MET A 495 11.39 -4.27 -0.84
C MET A 495 10.15 -3.95 -0.01
N VAL A 496 9.84 -4.75 1.01
CA VAL A 496 8.60 -4.65 1.80
C VAL A 496 8.78 -3.79 3.06
N ILE A 497 9.92 -3.86 3.76
CA ILE A 497 10.07 -3.23 5.08
C ILE A 497 10.93 -1.96 4.99
N ALA A 498 12.13 -2.04 4.41
CA ALA A 498 13.05 -0.90 4.40
C ALA A 498 12.57 0.24 3.51
N ARG A 499 11.97 -0.07 2.35
CA ARG A 499 11.48 0.93 1.38
C ARG A 499 10.04 1.38 1.61
N GLN A 500 9.22 0.60 2.31
CA GLN A 500 7.80 0.91 2.51
C GLN A 500 7.51 1.08 4.00
N ALA A 501 7.38 2.33 4.44
CA ALA A 501 7.14 2.61 5.85
C ALA A 501 5.80 2.03 6.36
N SER A 502 4.82 1.83 5.47
CA SER A 502 3.48 1.32 5.79
C SER A 502 3.45 -0.13 6.28
N TYR A 503 4.44 -0.97 5.94
CA TYR A 503 4.40 -2.42 6.22
C TYR A 503 5.34 -2.85 7.34
N LYS A 504 5.97 -1.91 8.05
CA LYS A 504 6.93 -2.23 9.12
C LYS A 504 6.34 -3.04 10.26
N TYR A 505 5.05 -2.87 10.56
CA TYR A 505 4.35 -3.66 11.58
C TYR A 505 4.42 -5.17 11.31
N MET A 506 4.47 -5.58 10.03
CA MET A 506 4.58 -7.00 9.67
C MET A 506 5.88 -7.62 10.17
N PHE A 507 6.95 -6.83 10.23
CA PHE A 507 8.24 -7.30 10.72
C PHE A 507 8.20 -7.48 12.24
N ASP A 508 7.53 -6.58 12.96
CA ASP A 508 7.31 -6.74 14.40
C ASP A 508 6.48 -8.00 14.72
N ASP A 509 5.45 -8.27 13.91
CA ASP A 509 4.64 -9.49 14.05
C ASP A 509 5.46 -10.75 13.71
N LEU A 510 6.32 -10.69 12.68
CA LEU A 510 7.25 -11.77 12.35
C LEU A 510 8.16 -12.11 13.53
N LEU A 511 8.74 -11.11 14.20
CA LEU A 511 9.62 -11.33 15.37
C LEU A 511 8.90 -11.95 16.57
N ARG A 512 7.56 -11.93 16.61
CA ARG A 512 6.76 -12.61 17.64
C ARG A 512 6.47 -14.07 17.30
N THR A 513 6.67 -14.47 16.04
CA THR A 513 6.52 -15.87 15.59
C THR A 513 7.79 -16.67 15.84
N PRO A 514 7.72 -18.01 15.98
CA PRO A 514 8.91 -18.83 16.18
C PRO A 514 9.77 -18.84 14.90
N ILE A 515 10.98 -18.28 15.01
CA ILE A 515 11.98 -18.25 13.92
C ILE A 515 12.90 -19.47 14.06
N PRO A 516 13.23 -20.17 12.96
CA PRO A 516 14.19 -21.28 13.00
C PRO A 516 15.58 -20.80 13.43
N GLN A 517 16.39 -21.68 14.03
CA GLN A 517 17.74 -21.36 14.51
C GLN A 517 18.73 -21.14 13.36
N ILE A 518 18.80 -19.91 12.85
CA ILE A 518 19.65 -19.50 11.71
C ILE A 518 20.57 -18.31 12.03
N GLY A 519 20.56 -17.82 13.26
CA GLY A 519 21.18 -16.54 13.61
C GLY A 519 22.67 -16.46 13.32
N ASN A 520 23.42 -17.51 13.66
CA ASN A 520 24.87 -17.58 13.43
C ASN A 520 25.23 -17.53 11.93
N TYR A 521 24.41 -18.15 11.08
CA TYR A 521 24.62 -18.13 9.63
C TYR A 521 24.27 -16.76 9.03
N LEU A 522 23.17 -16.15 9.49
CA LEU A 522 22.74 -14.83 8.99
C LEU A 522 23.79 -13.75 9.23
N ILE A 523 24.40 -13.72 10.42
CA ILE A 523 25.43 -12.72 10.74
C ILE A 523 26.75 -12.99 9.99
N ALA A 524 27.10 -14.27 9.76
CA ALA A 524 28.26 -14.64 8.95
C ALA A 524 28.08 -14.24 7.48
N ASP A 525 26.90 -14.48 6.89
CA ASP A 525 26.61 -14.04 5.52
C ASP A 525 26.62 -12.51 5.43
N LEU A 526 26.07 -11.79 6.42
CA LEU A 526 26.18 -10.32 6.49
C LEU A 526 27.64 -9.84 6.48
N ASP A 527 28.50 -10.52 7.25
CA ASP A 527 29.94 -10.26 7.29
C ASP A 527 30.59 -10.50 5.93
N ASP A 528 30.34 -11.66 5.31
CA ASP A 528 30.92 -12.02 4.00
C ASP A 528 30.57 -11.01 2.89
N TYR A 529 29.31 -10.56 2.82
CA TYR A 529 28.89 -9.59 1.82
C TYR A 529 29.46 -8.18 2.04
N LEU A 530 29.57 -7.75 3.30
CA LEU A 530 30.18 -6.45 3.60
C LEU A 530 31.71 -6.53 3.48
N GLY A 531 32.34 -7.64 3.83
CA GLY A 531 33.78 -7.85 3.77
C GLY A 531 34.31 -7.94 2.34
N SER A 532 33.47 -8.41 1.40
CA SER A 532 33.78 -8.47 -0.02
C SER A 532 33.54 -7.17 -0.80
N PHE A 533 33.38 -6.03 -0.11
CA PHE A 533 33.01 -4.76 -0.77
C PHE A 533 34.02 -4.25 -1.81
N GLU A 534 35.30 -4.58 -1.65
CA GLU A 534 36.35 -4.19 -2.59
C GLU A 534 36.28 -4.98 -3.90
N THR A 535 35.87 -6.25 -3.84
CA THR A 535 35.84 -7.16 -4.99
C THR A 535 34.47 -7.22 -5.66
N THR A 536 33.40 -7.23 -4.87
CA THR A 536 32.01 -7.35 -5.35
C THR A 536 31.08 -6.37 -4.65
N TRP A 537 30.59 -5.36 -5.39
CA TRP A 537 29.58 -4.44 -4.88
C TRP A 537 28.41 -4.30 -5.85
N ASN A 538 27.30 -4.96 -5.55
CA ASN A 538 26.12 -5.04 -6.42
C ASN A 538 24.85 -4.48 -5.74
N SER A 539 23.70 -4.65 -6.38
CA SER A 539 22.40 -4.22 -5.83
C SER A 539 22.06 -4.88 -4.49
N THR A 540 22.50 -6.12 -4.27
CA THR A 540 22.28 -6.88 -3.04
C THR A 540 23.13 -6.31 -1.91
N SER A 541 24.42 -6.02 -2.13
CA SER A 541 25.28 -5.37 -1.12
C SER A 541 24.70 -4.02 -0.66
N ARG A 542 24.14 -3.23 -1.60
CA ARG A 542 23.43 -1.98 -1.26
C ARG A 542 22.14 -2.20 -0.50
N ALA A 543 21.42 -3.29 -0.77
CA ALA A 543 20.22 -3.66 -0.01
C ALA A 543 20.59 -4.08 1.42
N ILE A 544 21.66 -4.84 1.59
CA ILE A 544 22.20 -5.24 2.90
C ILE A 544 22.47 -4.02 3.79
N CYS A 545 23.04 -2.94 3.25
CA CYS A 545 23.25 -1.72 4.03
C CYS A 545 21.95 -1.12 4.60
N ARG A 546 20.82 -1.27 3.90
CA ARG A 546 19.48 -0.81 4.35
C ARG A 546 18.81 -1.78 5.31
N VAL A 547 19.00 -3.09 5.12
CA VAL A 547 18.29 -4.14 5.89
C VAL A 547 19.14 -4.78 6.98
N SER A 548 20.39 -4.37 7.17
CA SER A 548 21.33 -4.98 8.12
C SER A 548 20.73 -5.08 9.53
N VAL A 549 20.04 -4.04 9.99
CA VAL A 549 19.32 -4.02 11.28
C VAL A 549 18.21 -5.06 11.33
N LEU A 550 17.45 -5.22 10.24
CA LEU A 550 16.35 -6.19 10.17
C LEU A 550 16.90 -7.62 10.22
N VAL A 551 17.92 -7.91 9.40
CA VAL A 551 18.57 -9.23 9.39
C VAL A 551 19.22 -9.53 10.74
N LEU A 552 19.88 -8.54 11.36
CA LEU A 552 20.48 -8.68 12.69
C LEU A 552 19.42 -8.94 13.76
N SER A 553 18.26 -8.26 13.71
CA SER A 553 17.16 -8.48 14.66
C SER A 553 16.64 -9.91 14.56
N VAL A 554 16.46 -10.44 13.34
CA VAL A 554 16.13 -11.85 13.12
C VAL A 554 17.23 -12.76 13.66
N ALA A 555 18.50 -12.42 13.41
CA ALA A 555 19.64 -13.22 13.83
C ALA A 555 19.74 -13.36 15.35
N VAL A 556 19.54 -12.26 16.10
CA VAL A 556 19.50 -12.24 17.57
C VAL A 556 18.33 -13.08 18.11
N CYS A 557 17.17 -13.05 17.47
CA CYS A 557 16.02 -13.87 17.87
C CYS A 557 16.20 -15.37 17.54
N SER A 558 17.19 -15.75 16.74
CA SER A 558 17.38 -17.11 16.21
C SER A 558 18.76 -17.71 16.52
N VAL A 559 19.39 -17.27 17.61
CA VAL A 559 20.70 -17.76 18.06
C VAL A 559 20.63 -19.24 18.44
N TYR A 560 21.53 -20.05 17.88
CA TYR A 560 21.73 -21.44 18.27
C TYR A 560 22.84 -21.58 19.30
N ASP A 561 24.02 -21.04 18.96
CA ASP A 561 25.22 -21.04 19.80
C ASP A 561 25.66 -19.60 20.06
N HIS A 562 25.63 -19.20 21.33
CA HIS A 562 25.94 -17.84 21.76
C HIS A 562 27.42 -17.51 21.56
N ASN A 563 28.33 -18.49 21.69
CA ASN A 563 29.76 -18.25 21.56
C ASN A 563 30.14 -18.02 20.08
N SER A 564 29.72 -18.93 19.20
CA SER A 564 29.90 -18.74 17.75
C SER A 564 29.22 -17.46 17.27
N PHE A 565 28.04 -17.11 17.79
CA PHE A 565 27.37 -15.87 17.41
C PHE A 565 28.18 -14.63 17.84
N LEU A 566 28.73 -14.64 19.06
CA LEU A 566 29.57 -13.56 19.56
C LEU A 566 30.84 -13.37 18.70
N GLU A 567 31.48 -14.47 18.31
CA GLU A 567 32.65 -14.43 17.40
C GLU A 567 32.28 -13.79 16.06
N SER A 568 31.18 -14.22 15.44
CA SER A 568 30.69 -13.63 14.19
C SER A 568 30.27 -12.17 14.35
N ALA A 569 29.72 -11.76 15.50
CA ALA A 569 29.38 -10.37 15.79
C ALA A 569 30.62 -9.47 15.90
N LEU A 570 31.70 -9.98 16.50
CA LEU A 570 32.99 -9.28 16.56
C LEU A 570 33.59 -9.12 15.15
N GLN A 571 33.54 -10.16 14.33
CA GLN A 571 33.98 -10.12 12.93
C GLN A 571 33.18 -9.10 12.13
N PHE A 572 31.85 -9.18 12.21
CA PHE A 572 30.93 -8.25 11.56
C PHE A 572 31.23 -6.78 11.94
N SER A 573 31.49 -6.49 13.22
CA SER A 573 31.89 -5.15 13.64
C SER A 573 33.21 -4.69 13.02
N ASN A 574 34.21 -5.57 12.92
CA ASN A 574 35.48 -5.25 12.25
C ASN A 574 35.29 -4.99 10.76
N THR A 575 34.40 -5.74 10.11
CA THR A 575 34.04 -5.54 8.71
C THR A 575 33.32 -4.22 8.48
N ILE A 576 32.39 -3.83 9.34
CA ILE A 576 31.79 -2.48 9.32
C ILE A 576 32.88 -1.41 9.45
N THR A 577 33.82 -1.60 10.38
CA THR A 577 34.95 -0.68 10.58
C THR A 577 35.76 -0.50 9.30
N THR A 578 36.11 -1.61 8.63
CA THR A 578 36.84 -1.61 7.35
C THR A 578 36.02 -0.96 6.23
N PHE A 579 34.71 -1.21 6.16
CA PHE A 579 33.84 -0.59 5.16
C PHE A 579 33.71 0.92 5.36
N LEU A 580 33.59 1.39 6.61
CA LEU A 580 33.51 2.81 6.95
C LEU A 580 34.83 3.56 6.71
N SER A 581 35.98 2.88 6.84
CA SER A 581 37.29 3.47 6.56
C SER A 581 37.58 3.66 5.07
N SER A 582 36.80 3.02 4.19
CA SER A 582 36.97 3.18 2.75
C SER A 582 36.81 4.64 2.31
N THR A 583 37.81 5.15 1.60
CA THR A 583 37.85 6.53 1.09
C THR A 583 37.17 6.69 -0.26
N GLU A 584 36.69 5.62 -0.89
CA GLU A 584 36.10 5.70 -2.23
C GLU A 584 34.72 6.39 -2.24
N ASP A 585 34.55 7.36 -3.13
CA ASP A 585 33.31 8.15 -3.27
C ASP A 585 32.07 7.29 -3.59
N LYS A 586 32.26 6.15 -4.27
CA LYS A 586 31.17 5.28 -4.70
C LYS A 586 30.41 4.67 -3.52
N PHE A 587 31.04 4.54 -2.36
CA PHE A 587 30.47 3.94 -1.15
C PHE A 587 29.82 4.95 -0.19
N VAL A 588 30.07 6.26 -0.34
CA VAL A 588 29.61 7.29 0.61
C VAL A 588 28.10 7.23 0.86
N SER A 589 27.31 6.96 -0.19
CA SER A 589 25.84 6.86 -0.03
C SER A 589 25.43 5.65 0.81
N ASP A 590 26.14 4.53 0.67
CA ASP A 590 25.84 3.29 1.40
C ASP A 590 26.39 3.37 2.84
N GLN A 591 27.58 3.97 3.03
CA GLN A 591 28.12 4.32 4.36
C GLN A 591 27.16 5.21 5.16
N LEU A 592 26.55 6.21 4.52
CA LEU A 592 25.56 7.09 5.18
C LEU A 592 24.34 6.34 5.71
N VAL A 593 23.85 5.32 4.98
CA VAL A 593 22.70 4.51 5.40
C VAL A 593 23.12 3.60 6.55
N LEU A 594 24.31 3.01 6.49
CA LEU A 594 24.80 2.17 7.57
C LEU A 594 25.01 2.97 8.87
N ILE A 595 25.54 4.20 8.79
CA ILE A 595 25.74 5.09 9.95
C ILE A 595 24.42 5.43 10.65
N ASP A 596 23.34 5.67 9.89
CA ASP A 596 22.01 5.92 10.48
C ASP A 596 21.52 4.76 11.35
N ASN A 597 22.02 3.57 11.09
CA ASN A 597 21.59 2.32 11.68
C ASN A 597 22.53 1.79 12.77
N LEU A 598 23.74 2.37 12.97
CA LEU A 598 24.75 1.86 13.92
C LEU A 598 24.24 1.83 15.36
N GLU A 599 23.52 2.86 15.79
CA GLU A 599 22.92 2.93 17.13
C GLU A 599 21.96 1.75 17.36
N VAL A 600 21.15 1.43 16.35
CA VAL A 600 20.20 0.31 16.43
C VAL A 600 20.93 -1.02 16.41
N ILE A 601 22.00 -1.17 15.61
CA ILE A 601 22.85 -2.37 15.60
C ILE A 601 23.43 -2.66 16.98
N VAL A 602 24.02 -1.64 17.63
CA VAL A 602 24.60 -1.78 18.98
C VAL A 602 23.53 -2.18 19.98
N PHE A 603 22.37 -1.54 19.88
CA PHE A 603 21.28 -1.80 20.77
C PHE A 603 20.70 -3.23 20.59
N SER A 604 20.61 -3.74 19.36
CA SER A 604 20.20 -5.12 19.08
C SER A 604 21.16 -6.17 19.65
N LEU A 605 22.46 -5.85 19.76
CA LEU A 605 23.49 -6.73 20.31
C LEU A 605 23.63 -6.66 21.83
N ARG A 606 22.88 -5.78 22.50
CA ARG A 606 23.02 -5.50 23.94
C ARG A 606 22.88 -6.73 24.84
N ASP A 607 21.98 -7.63 24.49
CA ASP A 607 21.71 -8.81 25.32
C ASP A 607 22.75 -9.92 25.14
N ILE A 608 23.63 -9.81 24.13
CA ILE A 608 24.63 -10.83 23.78
C ILE A 608 26.06 -10.35 24.08
N CYS A 609 26.36 -9.08 23.79
CA CYS A 609 27.69 -8.51 23.96
C CYS A 609 27.82 -7.75 25.29
N GLU A 610 29.02 -7.76 25.87
CA GLU A 610 29.30 -6.93 27.05
C GLU A 610 29.36 -5.44 26.68
N ASP A 611 28.96 -4.56 27.61
CA ASP A 611 28.99 -3.11 27.41
C ASP A 611 30.34 -2.59 26.87
N TYR A 612 31.46 -3.16 27.34
CA TYR A 612 32.79 -2.78 26.87
C TYR A 612 33.00 -3.09 25.38
N GLN A 613 32.50 -4.23 24.90
CA GLN A 613 32.59 -4.61 23.49
C GLN A 613 31.72 -3.67 22.63
N LEU A 614 30.51 -3.36 23.10
CA LEU A 614 29.59 -2.44 22.43
C LEU A 614 30.16 -1.03 22.30
N VAL A 615 30.80 -0.51 23.37
CA VAL A 615 31.52 0.77 23.29
C VAL A 615 32.67 0.67 22.29
N LYS A 616 33.46 -0.40 22.33
CA LYS A 616 34.57 -0.61 21.40
C LYS A 616 34.11 -0.62 19.93
N PHE A 617 32.92 -1.13 19.64
CA PHE A 617 32.33 -1.06 18.30
C PHE A 617 32.10 0.38 17.87
N ILE A 618 31.39 1.16 18.68
CA ILE A 618 31.08 2.57 18.38
C ILE A 618 32.36 3.39 18.21
N THR A 619 33.34 3.22 19.11
CA THR A 619 34.60 3.95 19.02
C THR A 619 35.35 3.59 17.74
N SER A 620 35.46 2.29 17.41
CA SER A 620 36.12 1.84 16.19
C SER A 620 35.45 2.37 14.93
N TRP A 621 34.11 2.37 14.88
CA TRP A 621 33.37 2.91 13.73
C TRP A 621 33.52 4.42 13.59
N CYS A 622 33.49 5.16 14.70
CA CYS A 622 33.69 6.62 14.68
C CYS A 622 35.12 6.98 14.27
N ASP A 623 36.11 6.24 14.76
CA ASP A 623 37.52 6.45 14.40
C ASP A 623 37.76 6.12 12.92
N ALA A 624 37.17 5.04 12.40
CA ALA A 624 37.28 4.64 11.01
C ALA A 624 36.77 5.70 10.02
N ILE A 625 35.70 6.43 10.37
CA ILE A 625 35.20 7.55 9.56
C ILE A 625 36.22 8.71 9.49
N GLY A 626 37.05 8.88 10.53
CA GLY A 626 38.04 9.94 10.61
C GLY A 626 37.43 11.34 10.50
N LEU A 627 38.07 12.20 9.70
CA LEU A 627 37.62 13.57 9.38
C LEU A 627 36.96 13.68 7.98
N LYS A 628 36.48 12.56 7.43
CA LYS A 628 35.89 12.50 6.08
C LYS A 628 34.65 13.41 5.99
N GLY A 629 34.64 14.31 5.02
CA GLY A 629 33.53 15.25 4.78
C GLY A 629 33.65 16.61 5.48
N MET A 630 34.70 16.83 6.31
CA MET A 630 34.96 18.13 6.94
C MET A 630 35.21 19.23 5.90
N GLY A 631 34.60 20.40 6.10
CA GLY A 631 34.81 21.57 5.24
C GLY A 631 34.24 21.42 3.82
N SER A 632 33.38 20.43 3.60
CA SER A 632 32.68 20.18 2.32
C SER A 632 31.38 20.99 2.26
N THR A 633 31.46 22.32 2.34
CA THR A 633 30.31 23.23 2.24
C THR A 633 29.99 23.59 0.79
N ASP A 634 28.75 24.07 0.53
CA ASP A 634 28.31 24.48 -0.80
C ASP A 634 29.21 25.58 -1.38
N GLU A 635 29.86 25.28 -2.50
CA GLU A 635 30.50 26.28 -3.35
C GLU A 635 29.52 26.64 -4.47
N LEU A 636 29.12 27.91 -4.54
CA LEU A 636 28.19 28.45 -5.55
C LEU A 636 28.72 28.30 -6.99
N SER A 637 30.01 28.02 -7.17
CA SER A 637 30.71 27.92 -8.46
C SER A 637 30.82 26.50 -9.02
N THR A 638 30.43 25.46 -8.28
CA THR A 638 30.56 24.06 -8.71
C THR A 638 29.27 23.47 -9.30
N ASN A 639 29.43 22.55 -10.25
CA ASN A 639 28.33 21.83 -10.88
C ASN A 639 27.42 21.15 -9.83
N VAL A 640 26.10 21.19 -10.03
CA VAL A 640 25.06 20.65 -9.13
C VAL A 640 25.37 19.21 -8.67
N LEU A 641 25.90 18.36 -9.56
CA LEU A 641 26.27 16.99 -9.23
C LEU A 641 27.45 16.90 -8.25
N ALA A 642 28.42 17.82 -8.36
CA ALA A 642 29.58 17.88 -7.49
C ALA A 642 29.18 18.40 -6.10
N ASN A 643 28.28 19.40 -6.03
CA ASN A 643 27.73 19.87 -4.76
C ASN A 643 26.95 18.79 -4.04
N LYS A 644 26.11 18.03 -4.75
CA LYS A 644 25.38 16.89 -4.17
C LYS A 644 26.31 15.81 -3.58
N LYS A 645 27.50 15.62 -4.17
CA LYS A 645 28.52 14.70 -3.62
C LYS A 645 29.19 15.27 -2.37
N LYS A 646 29.61 16.54 -2.40
CA LYS A 646 30.18 17.25 -1.24
C LYS A 646 29.23 17.24 -0.04
N LEU A 647 27.94 17.53 -0.27
CA LEU A 647 26.89 17.50 0.76
C LEU A 647 26.70 16.11 1.40
N LYS A 648 26.82 15.04 0.61
CA LYS A 648 26.77 13.67 1.14
C LYS A 648 27.99 13.35 2.01
N ALA A 649 29.18 13.76 1.59
CA ALA A 649 30.38 13.60 2.41
C ALA A 649 30.25 14.40 3.72
N HIS A 650 29.78 15.65 3.66
CA HIS A 650 29.50 16.47 4.84
C HIS A 650 28.49 15.82 5.80
N SER A 651 27.42 15.25 5.26
CA SER A 651 26.41 14.52 6.03
C SER A 651 27.00 13.35 6.83
N LEU A 652 28.09 12.73 6.37
CA LEU A 652 28.75 11.62 7.05
C LEU A 652 29.33 12.08 8.39
N MET A 653 29.94 13.26 8.39
CA MET A 653 30.51 13.87 9.57
C MET A 653 29.43 14.31 10.57
N ILE A 654 28.36 14.94 10.08
CA ILE A 654 27.20 15.30 10.90
C ILE A 654 26.66 14.06 11.63
N LYS A 655 26.45 12.96 10.90
CA LYS A 655 25.90 11.72 11.46
C LYS A 655 26.85 11.05 12.44
N LYS A 656 28.17 11.08 12.20
CA LYS A 656 29.18 10.64 13.17
C LYS A 656 29.03 11.39 14.51
N MET A 657 28.95 12.73 14.47
CA MET A 657 28.80 13.54 15.68
C MET A 657 27.45 13.30 16.38
N MET A 658 26.38 13.13 15.62
CA MET A 658 25.07 12.75 16.19
C MET A 658 25.11 11.37 16.85
N CYS A 659 25.76 10.39 16.23
CA CYS A 659 25.93 9.04 16.79
C CYS A 659 26.68 9.09 18.13
N LEU A 660 27.80 9.82 18.20
CA LEU A 660 28.55 10.01 19.44
C LEU A 660 27.73 10.72 20.52
N ASN A 661 27.03 11.80 20.17
CA ASN A 661 26.19 12.53 21.12
C ASN A 661 25.10 11.64 21.73
N ARG A 662 24.48 10.79 20.90
CA ARG A 662 23.47 9.83 21.36
C ARG A 662 24.09 8.72 22.20
N ALA A 663 25.23 8.17 21.81
CA ALA A 663 25.94 7.14 22.56
C ALA A 663 26.29 7.61 23.98
N VAL A 664 26.80 8.85 24.12
CA VAL A 664 27.11 9.47 25.43
C VAL A 664 25.86 9.69 26.27
N ARG A 665 24.68 9.85 25.65
CA ARG A 665 23.38 10.02 26.33
C ARG A 665 22.58 8.72 26.42
N SER A 666 23.20 7.56 26.16
CA SER A 666 22.53 6.25 26.11
C SER A 666 22.90 5.38 27.30
N PHE A 667 22.34 4.17 27.35
CA PHE A 667 22.65 3.15 28.35
C PHE A 667 24.15 2.81 28.46
N LEU A 668 24.96 3.10 27.43
CA LEU A 668 26.39 2.83 27.44
C LEU A 668 27.16 3.68 28.46
N ILE A 669 26.70 4.91 28.74
CA ILE A 669 27.30 5.75 29.79
C ILE A 669 26.88 5.33 31.20
N GLU A 670 25.71 4.70 31.30
CA GLU A 670 25.17 4.12 32.54
C GLU A 670 25.77 2.73 32.83
N SER A 671 26.65 2.23 31.95
CA SER A 671 27.33 0.96 32.12
C SER A 671 28.04 0.86 33.47
N LYS A 672 27.99 -0.33 34.07
CA LYS A 672 28.76 -0.65 35.29
C LYS A 672 30.26 -0.68 35.03
N SER A 673 30.70 -0.84 33.77
CA SER A 673 32.11 -0.91 33.42
C SER A 673 32.72 0.50 33.37
N VAL A 674 33.57 0.81 34.35
CA VAL A 674 34.33 2.07 34.38
C VAL A 674 35.17 2.24 33.11
N ALA A 675 35.85 1.18 32.69
CA ALA A 675 36.70 1.18 31.49
C ALA A 675 35.90 1.47 30.21
N ALA A 676 34.66 0.96 30.09
CA ALA A 676 33.80 1.25 28.96
C ALA A 676 33.39 2.74 28.92
N ARG A 677 33.06 3.31 30.08
CA ARG A 677 32.68 4.74 30.18
C ARG A 677 33.85 5.66 29.86
N GLU A 678 35.02 5.38 30.41
CA GLU A 678 36.23 6.16 30.15
C GLU A 678 36.62 6.11 28.66
N LEU A 679 36.52 4.93 28.03
CA LEU A 679 36.77 4.76 26.60
C LEU A 679 35.78 5.60 25.77
N LEU A 680 34.48 5.53 26.06
CA LEU A 680 33.48 6.30 25.33
C LEU A 680 33.68 7.82 25.46
N ILE A 681 33.92 8.31 26.68
CA ILE A 681 34.13 9.74 26.95
C ILE A 681 35.42 10.22 26.25
N SER A 682 36.52 9.46 26.39
CA SER A 682 37.81 9.85 25.80
C SER A 682 37.74 9.90 24.27
N THR A 683 37.12 8.91 23.61
CA THR A 683 36.92 8.92 22.16
C THR A 683 35.99 10.04 21.71
N ALA A 684 34.88 10.27 22.42
CA ALA A 684 33.92 11.32 22.08
C ALA A 684 34.56 12.72 22.19
N LEU A 685 35.35 12.97 23.24
CA LEU A 685 36.12 14.20 23.39
C LEU A 685 37.19 14.33 22.31
N GLY A 686 37.97 13.26 22.05
CA GLY A 686 39.00 13.24 21.00
C GLY A 686 38.44 13.61 19.63
N CYS A 687 37.40 12.90 19.19
CA CYS A 687 36.70 13.18 17.93
C CYS A 687 36.16 14.63 17.86
N SER A 688 35.65 15.15 18.97
CA SER A 688 35.10 16.52 19.02
C SER A 688 36.19 17.58 18.93
N PHE A 689 37.33 17.35 19.60
CA PHE A 689 38.49 18.24 19.51
C PHE A 689 39.12 18.21 18.12
N ASP A 690 39.20 17.05 17.47
CA ASP A 690 39.70 16.95 16.09
C ASP A 690 38.88 17.80 15.11
N VAL A 691 37.56 17.89 15.33
CA VAL A 691 36.67 18.77 14.55
C VAL A 691 36.96 20.25 14.85
N ILE A 692 37.05 20.63 16.12
CA ILE A 692 37.22 22.03 16.54
C ILE A 692 38.58 22.59 16.11
N PHE A 693 39.63 21.78 16.21
CA PHE A 693 40.99 22.17 15.82
C PHE A 693 41.27 21.97 14.33
N TYR A 694 40.28 21.57 13.53
CA TYR A 694 40.45 21.41 12.09
C TYR A 694 40.73 22.78 11.42
N PRO A 695 41.71 22.89 10.49
CA PRO A 695 42.13 24.18 9.93
C PRO A 695 41.05 25.00 9.21
N LYS A 696 39.96 24.35 8.75
CA LYS A 696 38.81 25.01 8.12
C LYS A 696 37.58 24.85 9.03
N ILE A 697 37.10 25.95 9.60
CA ILE A 697 35.96 25.91 10.52
C ILE A 697 34.67 25.59 9.75
N ASP A 698 34.08 24.45 10.07
CA ASP A 698 32.76 24.02 9.63
C ASP A 698 31.76 24.27 10.76
N LEU A 699 30.92 25.30 10.65
CA LEU A 699 30.08 25.77 11.75
C LEU A 699 29.05 24.72 12.20
N ASP A 700 28.49 23.96 11.27
CA ASP A 700 27.44 22.97 11.57
C ASP A 700 28.01 21.78 12.35
N VAL A 701 29.17 21.28 11.91
CA VAL A 701 29.86 20.18 12.60
C VAL A 701 30.45 20.67 13.92
N ALA A 702 31.03 21.86 13.98
CA ALA A 702 31.59 22.43 15.21
C ALA A 702 30.51 22.60 16.30
N ARG A 703 29.30 23.04 15.94
CA ARG A 703 28.15 23.10 16.87
C ARG A 703 27.80 21.74 17.45
N LEU A 704 27.80 20.70 16.61
CA LEU A 704 27.54 19.32 17.08
C LEU A 704 28.67 18.81 17.98
N ALA A 705 29.93 19.07 17.64
CA ALA A 705 31.09 18.72 18.47
C ALA A 705 31.03 19.39 19.86
N PHE A 706 30.67 20.68 19.93
CA PHE A 706 30.42 21.33 21.23
C PHE A 706 29.27 20.69 22.00
N GLY A 707 28.20 20.27 21.31
CA GLY A 707 27.10 19.51 21.92
C GLY A 707 27.55 18.18 22.53
N VAL A 708 28.44 17.44 21.86
CA VAL A 708 29.04 16.19 22.38
C VAL A 708 29.89 16.47 23.62
N ILE A 709 30.76 17.48 23.57
CA ILE A 709 31.61 17.88 24.71
C ILE A 709 30.76 18.23 25.93
N LEU A 710 29.70 19.03 25.73
CA LEU A 710 28.78 19.41 26.79
C LEU A 710 28.10 18.18 27.38
N ALA A 711 27.63 17.25 26.54
CA ALA A 711 27.05 15.99 27.00
C ALA A 711 28.03 15.13 27.82
N CYS A 712 29.30 15.07 27.43
CA CYS A 712 30.34 14.37 28.21
C CYS A 712 30.56 15.00 29.60
N PHE A 713 30.57 16.33 29.70
CA PHE A 713 30.71 17.01 30.99
C PHE A 713 29.47 16.89 31.87
N GLU A 714 28.27 17.04 31.29
CA GLU A 714 27.00 16.85 32.01
C GLU A 714 26.90 15.45 32.62
N THR A 715 27.21 14.42 31.84
CA THR A 715 27.18 13.02 32.29
C THR A 715 28.25 12.72 33.33
N SER A 716 29.48 13.21 33.13
CA SER A 716 30.57 13.05 34.11
C SER A 716 30.23 13.73 35.45
N PHE A 717 29.65 14.93 35.41
CA PHE A 717 29.22 15.65 36.60
C PHE A 717 28.07 14.94 37.33
N ALA A 718 27.08 14.42 36.60
CA ALA A 718 25.98 13.64 37.17
C ALA A 718 26.49 12.37 37.88
N LEU A 719 27.45 11.66 37.27
CA LEU A 719 28.07 10.48 37.86
C LEU A 719 28.86 10.81 39.14
N LEU A 720 29.60 11.91 39.16
CA LEU A 720 30.30 12.39 40.35
C LEU A 720 29.31 12.71 41.49
N CYS A 721 28.19 13.36 41.16
CA CYS A 721 27.16 13.66 42.15
C CYS A 721 26.52 12.39 42.72
N GLN A 722 26.31 11.35 41.90
CA GLN A 722 25.78 10.05 42.35
C GLN A 722 26.77 9.25 43.21
N GLN A 723 28.09 9.44 43.04
CA GLN A 723 29.10 8.78 43.89
C GLN A 723 29.25 9.44 45.26
N HIS A 724 28.85 10.71 45.38
CA HIS A 724 28.91 11.49 46.62
C HIS A 724 27.59 11.58 47.39
N ALA A 725 26.49 11.12 46.80
CA ALA A 725 25.18 10.92 47.44
C ALA A 725 25.05 9.47 47.92
#